data_AF-K2QUC5-F1
#
_entry.id   AF-K2QUC5-F1
#
_cell.length_a   1.000
_cell.length_b   1.000
_cell.length_c   1.000
_cell.angle_alpha   90.00
_cell.angle_beta   90.00
_cell.angle_gamma   90.00
#
_symmetry.space_group_name_H-M   'P 1'
#
loop_
_entity.id
_entity.type
_entity.pdbx_description
1 polymer ?
#
loop_
_entity_poly.entity_id
_entity_poly.type
_entity_poly.pdbx_seq_one_letter_code
_entity_poly.pdbx_strand_id
1 'polypeptide(L)'
;MQFFSRFGITKTITATTVLILIAALGAVAWVISGSIETRIQQQAIAGQDASLRTAATIIERDLPGTQITWAQDGNVSRIVMESIPAEFTEHGMIDVIGRMTGQTATIFAWDAERKDFWRRTTNIIKPDGNRAVGTALGQTGAVYPYAVKGEVYRGEAVILETPYYTIYQPIFSPAGDVLGILYAGVRKADINSIATEMTYAIGTTALIVLLIAATLIALLVRRIVGSLPRLTAVADRLASGQLETEVPDQHLRNEIGALARAINVFRESAIQKIEIERRAADAAAQGEQERAEREVAKAEDSRLVQEAVDALADGLTCLSDGDLTVRIDRAFIGNLDRLRVDFNASVEKLSSTLAEIRTETSGIEASSAEMRSATDDLSKRTEQQAASLEETSAALEEITSTVRGSSAKADEAATMATKARQSTETSSKVVSDAIEAMSRIEQASSEISKIINVIDEIAFQTNLLALNAGVEAARAGEAGKGFAVVAQEVRELAQRSANAAKDIKALINKSGEAVAGGVSLVQQTGSALTEISSQVAVINDHISSIASAAREQSTALNEINGSVNHMDQFTQKNAAMVEEATAVTHRLADSARNLGGLVAQFRVAGGAVSSNRAPTPSHAAPAPTARPAARPAAAQAETRPVASPARRMVGNLAKAFGGGSTAAAASQDNWEEF
;
A
#
# COMPACT_ATOMS: atom_id res chain seq x y z
N MET A 1 56.25 -28.83 -22.18
CA MET A 1 56.66 -28.16 -23.43
C MET A 1 56.85 -29.11 -24.63
N GLN A 2 57.06 -30.42 -24.46
CA GLN A 2 57.27 -31.35 -25.60
C GLN A 2 56.01 -31.71 -26.43
N PHE A 3 54.79 -31.40 -25.94
CA PHE A 3 53.54 -31.72 -26.67
C PHE A 3 53.26 -30.74 -27.83
N PHE A 4 53.74 -29.50 -27.73
CA PHE A 4 53.44 -28.42 -28.67
C PHE A 4 54.43 -28.34 -29.84
N SER A 5 55.52 -29.11 -29.84
CA SER A 5 56.52 -29.12 -30.92
C SER A 5 56.04 -29.79 -32.22
N ARG A 6 54.88 -30.46 -32.20
CA ARG A 6 54.28 -31.11 -33.38
C ARG A 6 53.30 -30.23 -34.15
N PHE A 7 53.00 -29.02 -33.66
CA PHE A 7 52.04 -28.10 -34.29
C PHE A 7 52.74 -26.81 -34.73
N GLY A 8 52.37 -26.30 -35.91
CA GLY A 8 52.88 -25.02 -36.41
C GLY A 8 52.54 -23.86 -35.47
N ILE A 9 53.48 -22.93 -35.32
CA ILE A 9 53.48 -21.81 -34.34
C ILE A 9 52.13 -21.08 -34.24
N THR A 10 51.42 -20.90 -35.36
CA THR A 10 50.07 -20.30 -35.40
C THR A 10 49.04 -21.08 -34.59
N LYS A 11 48.99 -22.41 -34.73
CA LYS A 11 48.07 -23.27 -33.97
C LYS A 11 48.44 -23.31 -32.49
N THR A 12 49.74 -23.32 -32.20
CA THR A 12 50.28 -23.36 -30.85
C THR A 12 49.90 -22.11 -30.06
N ILE A 13 50.15 -20.92 -30.62
CA ILE A 13 49.82 -19.63 -30.00
C ILE A 13 48.31 -19.48 -29.85
N THR A 14 47.53 -19.75 -30.90
CA THR A 14 46.06 -19.64 -30.82
C THR A 14 45.50 -20.58 -29.74
N ALA A 15 45.99 -21.83 -29.69
CA ALA A 15 45.54 -22.80 -28.69
C ALA A 15 45.94 -22.38 -27.27
N THR A 16 47.16 -21.87 -27.04
CA THR A 16 47.59 -21.44 -25.70
C THR A 16 46.85 -20.19 -25.23
N THR A 17 46.64 -19.19 -26.09
CA THR A 17 45.91 -17.98 -25.72
C THR A 17 44.44 -18.27 -25.44
N VAL A 18 43.80 -19.13 -26.25
CA VAL A 18 42.43 -19.60 -25.97
C VAL A 18 42.36 -20.38 -24.66
N LEU A 19 43.35 -21.23 -24.34
CA LEU A 19 43.43 -21.95 -23.06
C LEU A 19 43.54 -21.01 -21.86
N ILE A 20 44.34 -19.95 -21.96
CA ILE A 20 44.46 -18.91 -20.92
C ILE A 20 43.13 -18.18 -20.74
N LEU A 21 42.44 -17.87 -21.84
CA LEU A 21 41.13 -17.21 -21.83
C LEU A 21 40.06 -18.09 -21.18
N ILE A 22 40.06 -19.39 -21.49
CA ILE A 22 39.19 -20.39 -20.85
C ILE A 22 39.49 -20.48 -19.35
N ALA A 23 40.77 -20.51 -18.95
CA ALA A 23 41.16 -20.58 -17.55
C ALA A 23 40.73 -19.31 -16.78
N ALA A 24 40.90 -18.13 -17.38
CA ALA A 24 40.47 -16.86 -16.78
C ALA A 24 38.94 -16.77 -16.63
N LEU A 25 38.18 -17.16 -17.67
CA LEU A 25 36.72 -17.21 -17.59
C LEU A 25 36.23 -18.27 -16.60
N GLY A 26 36.91 -19.41 -16.50
CA GLY A 26 36.64 -20.44 -15.50
C GLY A 26 36.85 -19.94 -14.06
N ALA A 27 37.92 -19.17 -13.81
CA ALA A 27 38.17 -18.57 -12.51
C ALA A 27 37.08 -17.54 -12.13
N VAL A 28 36.65 -16.72 -13.08
CA VAL A 28 35.54 -15.78 -12.87
C VAL A 28 34.23 -16.52 -12.59
N ALA A 29 33.92 -17.56 -13.37
CA ALA A 29 32.73 -18.38 -13.15
C ALA A 29 32.74 -19.06 -11.76
N TRP A 30 33.91 -19.51 -11.28
CA TRP A 30 34.06 -20.11 -9.97
C TRP A 30 33.81 -19.10 -8.82
N VAL A 31 34.38 -17.89 -8.92
CA VAL A 31 34.13 -16.81 -7.96
C VAL A 31 32.65 -16.40 -7.94
N ILE A 32 32.03 -16.29 -9.10
CA ILE A 32 30.61 -15.94 -9.23
C ILE A 32 29.73 -17.05 -8.63
N SER A 33 30.02 -18.32 -8.89
CA SER A 33 29.27 -19.44 -8.33
C SER A 33 29.26 -19.42 -6.80
N GLY A 34 30.41 -19.16 -6.16
CA GLY A 34 30.49 -18.99 -4.71
C GLY A 34 29.69 -17.79 -4.19
N SER A 35 29.61 -16.71 -4.98
CA SER A 35 28.80 -15.53 -4.62
C SER A 35 27.29 -15.79 -4.72
N ILE A 36 26.85 -16.65 -5.65
CA ILE A 36 25.43 -17.00 -5.84
C ILE A 36 24.91 -17.78 -4.63
N GLU A 37 25.66 -18.77 -4.13
CA GLU A 37 25.26 -19.57 -2.97
C GLU A 37 25.05 -18.70 -1.72
N THR A 38 25.95 -17.74 -1.51
CA THR A 38 25.85 -16.77 -0.40
C THR A 38 24.60 -15.88 -0.55
N ARG A 39 24.29 -15.41 -1.77
CA ARG A 39 23.08 -14.61 -2.03
C ARG A 39 21.80 -15.41 -1.85
N ILE A 40 21.77 -16.67 -2.29
CA ILE A 40 20.61 -17.57 -2.11
C ILE A 40 20.28 -17.71 -0.62
N GLN A 41 21.28 -17.93 0.22
CA GLN A 41 21.08 -18.04 1.67
C GLN A 41 20.54 -16.73 2.27
N GLN A 42 21.12 -15.58 1.91
CA GLN A 42 20.65 -14.28 2.40
C GLN A 42 19.21 -13.99 1.97
N GLN A 43 18.87 -14.28 0.71
CA GLN A 43 17.54 -14.06 0.17
C GLN A 43 16.50 -15.02 0.77
N ALA A 44 16.89 -16.27 1.05
CA ALA A 44 16.06 -17.22 1.77
C ALA A 44 15.75 -16.76 3.19
N ILE A 45 16.76 -16.28 3.93
CA ILE A 45 16.57 -15.74 5.29
C ILE A 45 15.66 -14.51 5.25
N ALA A 46 15.91 -13.55 4.35
CA ALA A 46 15.07 -12.36 4.22
C ALA A 46 13.61 -12.70 3.88
N GLY A 47 13.39 -13.68 2.99
CA GLY A 47 12.06 -14.16 2.64
C GLY A 47 11.34 -14.84 3.81
N GLN A 48 12.06 -15.66 4.58
CA GLN A 48 11.55 -16.27 5.81
C GLN A 48 11.14 -15.22 6.84
N ASP A 49 11.98 -14.20 7.05
CA ASP A 49 11.74 -13.13 8.02
C ASP A 49 10.54 -12.27 7.63
N ALA A 50 10.44 -11.86 6.37
CA ALA A 50 9.27 -11.15 5.87
C ALA A 50 7.98 -11.98 6.05
N SER A 51 8.04 -13.28 5.77
CA SER A 51 6.91 -14.19 5.94
C SER A 51 6.52 -14.36 7.40
N LEU A 52 7.51 -14.53 8.29
CA LEU A 52 7.30 -14.70 9.72
C LEU A 52 6.73 -13.42 10.36
N ARG A 53 7.25 -12.24 9.99
CA ARG A 53 6.71 -10.96 10.47
C ARG A 53 5.25 -10.78 10.06
N THR A 54 4.95 -11.03 8.79
CA THR A 54 3.58 -10.95 8.27
C THR A 54 2.65 -11.92 9.00
N ALA A 55 3.11 -13.17 9.20
CA ALA A 55 2.36 -14.19 9.91
C ALA A 55 2.12 -13.79 11.37
N ALA A 56 3.14 -13.31 12.08
CA ALA A 56 3.03 -12.87 13.46
C ALA A 56 2.07 -11.69 13.63
N THR A 57 2.14 -10.68 12.76
CA THR A 57 1.21 -9.53 12.79
C THR A 57 -0.23 -9.96 12.54
N ILE A 58 -0.46 -10.86 11.59
CA ILE A 58 -1.81 -11.35 11.28
C ILE A 58 -2.35 -12.20 12.43
N ILE A 59 -1.52 -13.05 13.04
CA ILE A 59 -1.89 -13.86 14.20
C ILE A 59 -2.19 -12.98 15.41
N GLU A 60 -1.41 -11.93 15.67
CA GLU A 60 -1.68 -10.96 16.75
C GLU A 60 -3.03 -10.26 16.58
N ARG A 61 -3.41 -9.96 15.33
CA ARG A 61 -4.70 -9.35 15.01
C ARG A 61 -5.87 -10.32 15.11
N ASP A 62 -5.72 -11.54 14.57
CA ASP A 62 -6.84 -12.46 14.35
C ASP A 62 -7.02 -13.48 15.48
N LEU A 63 -5.99 -13.72 16.33
CA LEU A 63 -6.07 -14.61 17.49
C LEU A 63 -5.96 -13.80 18.80
N PRO A 64 -7.09 -13.58 19.51
CA PRO A 64 -7.09 -12.79 20.74
C PRO A 64 -6.23 -13.44 21.84
N GLY A 65 -5.55 -12.62 22.63
CA GLY A 65 -4.62 -13.08 23.67
C GLY A 65 -3.22 -13.44 23.16
N THR A 66 -2.91 -13.16 21.89
CA THR A 66 -1.56 -13.24 21.33
C THR A 66 -0.80 -11.94 21.56
N GLN A 67 0.46 -12.03 21.98
CA GLN A 67 1.40 -10.90 22.08
C GLN A 67 2.70 -11.22 21.34
N ILE A 68 3.13 -10.31 20.48
CA ILE A 68 4.39 -10.45 19.73
C ILE A 68 5.45 -9.50 20.28
N THR A 69 6.63 -10.04 20.59
CA THR A 69 7.81 -9.24 20.90
C THR A 69 8.68 -9.13 19.66
N TRP A 70 9.01 -7.89 19.27
CA TRP A 70 9.85 -7.58 18.12
C TRP A 70 11.30 -7.31 18.57
N ALA A 71 12.27 -7.81 17.82
CA ALA A 71 13.68 -7.50 17.99
C ALA A 71 14.03 -6.12 17.39
N GLN A 72 15.22 -5.60 17.69
CA GLN A 72 15.68 -4.28 17.20
C GLN A 72 15.81 -4.19 15.68
N ASP A 73 16.01 -5.32 15.00
CA ASP A 73 16.03 -5.44 13.53
C ASP A 73 14.62 -5.49 12.92
N GLY A 74 13.57 -5.41 13.76
CA GLY A 74 12.17 -5.49 13.37
C GLY A 74 11.67 -6.91 13.13
N ASN A 75 12.47 -7.95 13.40
CA ASN A 75 12.06 -9.34 13.28
C ASN A 75 11.33 -9.87 14.52
N VAL A 76 10.60 -10.97 14.37
CA VAL A 76 9.90 -11.61 15.49
C VAL A 76 10.93 -12.21 16.45
N SER A 77 10.93 -11.77 17.70
CA SER A 77 11.79 -12.30 18.76
C SER A 77 11.07 -13.37 19.58
N ARG A 78 9.81 -13.09 19.96
CA ARG A 78 9.01 -13.99 20.79
C ARG A 78 7.53 -13.90 20.46
N ILE A 79 6.84 -15.03 20.53
CA ILE A 79 5.38 -15.14 20.38
C ILE A 79 4.83 -15.73 21.68
N VAL A 80 3.90 -15.04 22.32
CA VAL A 80 3.20 -15.51 23.51
C VAL A 80 1.70 -15.58 23.20
N MET A 81 1.04 -16.68 23.55
CA MET A 81 -0.38 -16.90 23.35
C MET A 81 -1.00 -17.51 24.59
N GLU A 82 -2.20 -17.10 24.98
CA GLU A 82 -2.93 -17.74 26.10
C GLU A 82 -3.25 -19.21 25.81
N SER A 83 -3.78 -19.50 24.61
CA SER A 83 -4.04 -20.86 24.15
C SER A 83 -4.08 -20.91 22.62
N ILE A 84 -3.76 -22.07 22.03
CA ILE A 84 -3.93 -22.31 20.60
C ILE A 84 -5.25 -23.06 20.40
N PRO A 85 -6.17 -22.59 19.52
CA PRO A 85 -7.40 -23.29 19.22
C PRO A 85 -7.17 -24.75 18.83
N ALA A 86 -7.95 -25.67 19.41
CA ALA A 86 -7.83 -27.10 19.12
C ALA A 86 -8.22 -27.43 17.67
N GLU A 87 -9.18 -26.69 17.12
CA GLU A 87 -9.64 -26.75 15.74
C GLU A 87 -9.85 -25.33 15.19
N PHE A 88 -9.58 -25.15 13.89
CA PHE A 88 -9.84 -23.92 13.16
C PHE A 88 -10.99 -24.19 12.17
N THR A 89 -12.14 -23.56 12.37
CA THR A 89 -13.31 -23.70 11.48
C THR A 89 -13.07 -23.09 10.11
N GLU A 90 -12.26 -22.02 10.05
CA GLU A 90 -11.85 -21.35 8.83
C GLU A 90 -10.33 -21.15 8.81
N HIS A 91 -9.75 -21.23 7.61
CA HIS A 91 -8.31 -21.06 7.38
C HIS A 91 -7.96 -19.70 6.74
N GLY A 92 -8.92 -18.76 6.71
CA GLY A 92 -8.75 -17.46 6.03
C GLY A 92 -7.51 -16.70 6.49
N MET A 93 -7.19 -16.72 7.79
CA MET A 93 -6.00 -16.10 8.37
C MET A 93 -4.69 -16.58 7.70
N ILE A 94 -4.51 -17.90 7.59
CA ILE A 94 -3.28 -18.49 7.03
C ILE A 94 -3.23 -18.35 5.50
N ASP A 95 -4.40 -18.26 4.85
CA ASP A 95 -4.53 -18.00 3.42
C ASP A 95 -4.21 -16.54 3.06
N VAL A 96 -4.60 -15.57 3.90
CA VAL A 96 -4.20 -14.17 3.75
C VAL A 96 -2.68 -14.04 3.82
N ILE A 97 -2.03 -14.74 4.76
CA ILE A 97 -0.56 -14.78 4.84
C ILE A 97 0.03 -15.30 3.52
N GLY A 98 -0.55 -16.37 2.97
CA GLY A 98 -0.14 -16.91 1.66
C GLY A 98 -0.33 -15.92 0.51
N ARG A 99 -1.45 -15.20 0.47
CA ARG A 99 -1.72 -14.19 -0.57
C ARG A 99 -0.82 -12.96 -0.45
N MET A 100 -0.51 -12.51 0.77
CA MET A 100 0.33 -11.33 0.99
C MET A 100 1.81 -11.59 0.74
N THR A 101 2.29 -12.78 1.08
CA THR A 101 3.73 -13.10 1.03
C THR A 101 4.11 -13.97 -0.17
N GLY A 102 3.14 -14.69 -0.76
CA GLY A 102 3.38 -15.75 -1.73
C GLY A 102 3.98 -17.02 -1.11
N GLN A 103 4.06 -17.11 0.23
CA GLN A 103 4.77 -18.16 0.96
C GLN A 103 3.85 -19.03 1.80
N THR A 104 4.40 -20.12 2.33
CA THR A 104 3.64 -21.06 3.16
C THR A 104 3.73 -20.68 4.64
N ALA A 105 2.62 -20.82 5.36
CA ALA A 105 2.54 -20.59 6.80
C ALA A 105 1.70 -21.68 7.47
N THR A 106 2.03 -22.02 8.72
CA THR A 106 1.36 -23.10 9.47
C THR A 106 1.48 -22.83 10.96
N ILE A 107 0.41 -23.11 11.71
CA ILE A 107 0.46 -23.16 13.17
C ILE A 107 0.40 -24.63 13.59
N PHE A 108 1.38 -25.04 14.37
CA PHE A 108 1.38 -26.31 15.07
C PHE A 108 1.05 -26.09 16.55
N ALA A 109 0.31 -27.02 17.15
CA ALA A 109 0.11 -27.07 18.60
C ALA A 109 0.74 -28.33 19.18
N TRP A 110 1.27 -28.21 20.39
CA TRP A 110 1.77 -29.33 21.16
C TRP A 110 0.62 -30.27 21.56
N ASP A 111 0.82 -31.57 21.34
CA ASP A 111 -0.07 -32.63 21.79
C ASP A 111 0.66 -33.46 22.86
N ALA A 112 0.20 -33.36 24.11
CA ALA A 112 0.84 -34.00 25.25
C ALA A 112 0.73 -35.53 25.23
N GLU A 113 -0.33 -36.09 24.65
CA GLU A 113 -0.53 -37.54 24.57
C GLU A 113 0.44 -38.16 23.56
N ARG A 114 0.59 -37.49 22.42
CA ARG A 114 1.42 -37.97 21.31
C ARG A 114 2.86 -37.49 21.37
N LYS A 115 3.16 -36.55 22.28
CA LYS A 115 4.47 -35.91 22.46
C LYS A 115 5.01 -35.34 21.14
N ASP A 116 4.14 -34.72 20.34
CA ASP A 116 4.53 -34.13 19.07
C ASP A 116 3.69 -32.89 18.75
N PHE A 117 4.15 -32.11 17.78
CA PHE A 117 3.48 -30.93 17.27
C PHE A 117 2.58 -31.31 16.10
N TRP A 118 1.30 -30.96 16.20
CA TRP A 118 0.30 -31.28 15.18
C TRP A 118 -0.16 -30.02 14.44
N ARG A 119 -0.20 -30.09 13.10
CA ARG A 119 -0.67 -28.98 12.26
C ARG A 119 -2.14 -28.68 12.56
N ARG A 120 -2.43 -27.49 13.11
CA ARG A 120 -3.79 -27.01 13.39
C ARG A 120 -4.38 -26.21 12.24
N THR A 121 -3.57 -25.38 11.59
CA THR A 121 -3.97 -24.61 10.41
C THR A 121 -2.78 -24.41 9.48
N THR A 122 -3.01 -24.49 8.17
CA THR A 122 -1.95 -24.40 7.15
C THR A 122 -2.53 -23.98 5.79
N ASN A 123 -1.74 -23.23 5.01
CA ASN A 123 -2.02 -22.98 3.60
C ASN A 123 -1.33 -24.00 2.67
N ILE A 124 -0.71 -25.04 3.23
CA ILE A 124 -0.12 -26.14 2.46
C ILE A 124 -1.21 -27.13 2.06
N ILE A 125 -1.35 -27.32 0.76
CA ILE A 125 -2.27 -28.28 0.14
C ILE A 125 -1.49 -29.54 -0.24
N LYS A 126 -2.03 -30.70 0.10
CA LYS A 126 -1.48 -32.01 -0.29
C LYS A 126 -1.77 -32.31 -1.76
N PRO A 127 -1.06 -33.27 -2.38
CA PRO A 127 -1.34 -33.69 -3.75
C PRO A 127 -2.77 -34.20 -3.99
N ASP A 128 -3.47 -34.66 -2.95
CA ASP A 128 -4.87 -35.10 -3.00
C ASP A 128 -5.89 -33.94 -3.01
N GLY A 129 -5.42 -32.69 -2.97
CA GLY A 129 -6.25 -31.48 -2.93
C GLY A 129 -6.71 -31.05 -1.53
N ASN A 130 -6.47 -31.86 -0.50
CA ASN A 130 -6.85 -31.52 0.88
C ASN A 130 -5.74 -30.74 1.59
N ARG A 131 -6.11 -29.91 2.57
CA ARG A 131 -5.13 -29.21 3.42
C ARG A 131 -4.31 -30.20 4.26
N ALA A 132 -3.06 -29.86 4.54
CA ALA A 132 -2.17 -30.65 5.39
C ALA A 132 -2.48 -30.59 6.90
N VAL A 133 -3.69 -30.19 7.28
CA VAL A 133 -4.15 -30.14 8.68
C VAL A 133 -4.19 -31.55 9.28
N GLY A 134 -3.91 -31.66 10.58
CA GLY A 134 -3.93 -32.95 11.29
C GLY A 134 -2.76 -33.86 10.95
N THR A 135 -1.67 -33.33 10.40
CA THR A 135 -0.42 -34.08 10.22
C THR A 135 0.59 -33.67 11.29
N ALA A 136 1.38 -34.64 11.77
CA ALA A 136 2.43 -34.39 12.75
C ALA A 136 3.65 -33.71 12.11
N LEU A 137 4.42 -32.99 12.92
CA LEU A 137 5.74 -32.48 12.57
C LEU A 137 6.74 -33.64 12.40
N GLY A 138 6.65 -34.64 13.28
CA GLY A 138 7.46 -35.85 13.27
C GLY A 138 8.67 -35.74 14.19
N GLN A 139 8.78 -36.68 15.14
CA GLN A 139 9.85 -36.72 16.15
C GLN A 139 11.26 -36.95 15.58
N THR A 140 11.36 -37.48 14.37
CA THR A 140 12.63 -37.75 13.68
C THR A 140 13.11 -36.57 12.83
N GLY A 141 12.31 -35.52 12.68
CA GLY A 141 12.65 -34.35 11.88
C GLY A 141 13.72 -33.49 12.55
N ALA A 142 14.58 -32.85 11.75
CA ALA A 142 15.67 -31.98 12.22
C ALA A 142 15.19 -30.82 13.11
N VAL A 143 13.93 -30.39 12.96
CA VAL A 143 13.29 -29.31 13.72
C VAL A 143 12.84 -29.73 15.12
N TYR A 144 12.45 -31.00 15.31
CA TYR A 144 11.84 -31.48 16.55
C TYR A 144 12.67 -31.20 17.82
N PRO A 145 14.00 -31.48 17.87
CA PRO A 145 14.78 -31.22 19.08
C PRO A 145 14.89 -29.73 19.45
N TYR A 146 14.79 -28.82 18.48
CA TYR A 146 14.79 -27.37 18.73
C TYR A 146 13.41 -26.90 19.19
N ALA A 147 12.36 -27.38 18.54
CA ALA A 147 10.98 -27.04 18.86
C ALA A 147 10.61 -27.41 20.31
N VAL A 148 10.98 -28.60 20.77
CA VAL A 148 10.70 -29.05 22.15
C VAL A 148 11.47 -28.21 23.19
N LYS A 149 12.64 -27.67 22.83
CA LYS A 149 13.44 -26.78 23.70
C LYS A 149 12.96 -25.33 23.67
N GLY A 150 12.01 -24.98 22.79
CA GLY A 150 11.60 -23.59 22.58
C GLY A 150 12.68 -22.77 21.87
N GLU A 151 13.50 -23.39 21.03
CA GLU A 151 14.51 -22.70 20.20
C GLU A 151 14.01 -22.49 18.77
N VAL A 152 14.40 -21.38 18.16
CA VAL A 152 14.10 -21.08 16.75
C VAL A 152 14.95 -21.98 15.85
N TYR A 153 14.32 -22.65 14.90
CA TYR A 153 15.03 -23.46 13.90
C TYR A 153 14.87 -22.84 12.51
N ARG A 154 16.00 -22.70 11.82
CA ARG A 154 16.06 -22.34 10.40
C ARG A 154 16.78 -23.44 9.65
N GLY A 155 16.19 -23.91 8.57
CA GLY A 155 16.83 -24.93 7.75
C GLY A 155 16.00 -25.35 6.55
N GLU A 156 16.57 -26.26 5.78
CA GLU A 156 15.87 -26.91 4.69
C GLU A 156 14.95 -28.00 5.25
N ALA A 157 13.72 -28.05 4.76
CA ALA A 157 12.79 -29.13 5.05
C ALA A 157 12.05 -29.53 3.77
N VAL A 158 11.84 -30.83 3.60
CA VAL A 158 10.98 -31.35 2.53
C VAL A 158 9.61 -31.58 3.14
N ILE A 159 8.62 -30.81 2.68
CA ILE A 159 7.24 -30.91 3.14
C ILE A 159 6.41 -31.40 1.97
N LEU A 160 5.86 -32.62 2.09
CA LEU A 160 5.06 -33.26 1.05
C LEU A 160 5.78 -33.28 -0.30
N GLU A 161 7.01 -33.81 -0.31
CA GLU A 161 7.89 -33.93 -1.49
C GLU A 161 8.37 -32.59 -2.09
N THR A 162 7.92 -31.45 -1.55
CA THR A 162 8.34 -30.13 -2.00
C THR A 162 9.41 -29.59 -1.05
N PRO A 163 10.58 -29.18 -1.55
CA PRO A 163 11.65 -28.64 -0.71
C PRO A 163 11.42 -27.15 -0.41
N TYR A 164 11.55 -26.79 0.86
CA TYR A 164 11.40 -25.42 1.37
C TYR A 164 12.62 -25.00 2.17
N TYR A 165 12.92 -23.70 2.12
CA TYR A 165 13.66 -23.01 3.16
C TYR A 165 12.68 -22.57 4.24
N THR A 166 12.88 -23.04 5.47
CA THR A 166 11.88 -22.96 6.53
C THR A 166 12.40 -22.29 7.78
N ILE A 167 11.52 -21.57 8.46
CA ILE A 167 11.68 -21.08 9.83
C ILE A 167 10.56 -21.61 10.71
N TYR A 168 10.93 -22.02 11.92
CA TYR A 168 10.03 -22.47 12.96
C TYR A 168 10.25 -21.62 14.22
N GLN A 169 9.27 -20.79 14.54
CA GLN A 169 9.26 -19.89 15.68
C GLN A 169 8.36 -20.47 16.79
N PRO A 170 8.91 -20.81 17.97
CA PRO A 170 8.13 -21.32 19.09
C PRO A 170 7.09 -20.30 19.59
N ILE A 171 5.93 -20.82 19.99
CA ILE A 171 4.83 -20.09 20.61
C ILE A 171 4.77 -20.52 22.08
N PHE A 172 4.85 -19.55 22.98
CA PHE A 172 4.88 -19.78 24.42
C PHE A 172 3.55 -19.48 25.10
N SER A 173 3.25 -20.16 26.20
CA SER A 173 2.22 -19.72 27.15
C SER A 173 2.74 -18.51 27.94
N PRO A 174 1.85 -17.75 28.62
CA PRO A 174 2.28 -16.72 29.56
C PRO A 174 3.15 -17.27 30.70
N ALA A 175 3.04 -18.57 31.00
CA ALA A 175 3.88 -19.26 31.98
C ALA A 175 5.28 -19.65 31.45
N GLY A 176 5.49 -19.56 30.12
CA GLY A 176 6.77 -19.84 29.47
C GLY A 176 6.91 -21.24 28.87
N ASP A 177 5.87 -22.07 28.93
CA ASP A 177 5.86 -23.41 28.31
C ASP A 177 5.64 -23.31 26.79
N VAL A 178 6.21 -24.23 26.01
CA VAL A 178 6.00 -24.27 24.56
C VAL A 178 4.60 -24.83 24.25
N LEU A 179 3.69 -23.96 23.81
CA LEU A 179 2.34 -24.35 23.39
C LEU A 179 2.29 -24.86 21.95
N GLY A 180 3.20 -24.37 21.10
CA GLY A 180 3.15 -24.62 19.68
C GLY A 180 4.28 -23.97 18.92
N ILE A 181 4.14 -23.94 17.59
CA ILE A 181 5.15 -23.40 16.69
C ILE A 181 4.45 -22.69 15.53
N LEU A 182 4.91 -21.49 15.22
CA LEU A 182 4.61 -20.80 13.98
C LEU A 182 5.67 -21.15 12.94
N TYR A 183 5.23 -21.77 11.86
CA TYR A 183 6.05 -22.10 10.70
C TYR A 183 5.82 -21.09 9.58
N ALA A 184 6.91 -20.69 8.93
CA ALA A 184 6.89 -20.04 7.62
C ALA A 184 7.93 -20.67 6.70
N GLY A 185 7.59 -20.85 5.42
CA GLY A 185 8.50 -21.47 4.47
C GLY A 185 8.39 -20.98 3.04
N VAL A 186 9.56 -20.82 2.43
CA VAL A 186 9.75 -20.37 1.05
C VAL A 186 10.16 -21.53 0.17
N ARG A 187 9.48 -21.73 -0.97
CA ARG A 187 9.81 -22.83 -1.88
C ARG A 187 11.22 -22.64 -2.44
N LYS A 188 12.05 -23.69 -2.44
CA LYS A 188 13.39 -23.61 -3.05
C LYS A 188 13.31 -23.27 -4.54
N ALA A 189 12.27 -23.71 -5.24
CA ALA A 189 12.06 -23.41 -6.66
C ALA A 189 11.95 -21.91 -6.95
N ASP A 190 11.27 -21.15 -6.08
CA ASP A 190 11.04 -19.71 -6.25
C ASP A 190 12.33 -18.89 -6.07
N ILE A 191 13.28 -19.40 -5.27
CA ILE A 191 14.61 -18.80 -5.10
C ILE A 191 15.58 -19.29 -6.18
N ASN A 192 15.49 -20.57 -6.56
CA ASN A 192 16.37 -21.17 -7.56
C ASN A 192 16.10 -20.68 -8.98
N SER A 193 14.88 -20.25 -9.33
CA SER A 193 14.57 -19.67 -10.64
C SER A 193 15.43 -18.43 -10.92
N ILE A 194 15.59 -17.56 -9.91
CA ILE A 194 16.44 -16.36 -9.98
C ILE A 194 17.90 -16.75 -10.19
N ALA A 195 18.40 -17.76 -9.45
CA ALA A 195 19.78 -18.23 -9.59
C ALA A 195 20.04 -18.86 -10.97
N THR A 196 19.05 -19.55 -11.53
CA THR A 196 19.16 -20.24 -12.81
C THR A 196 19.18 -19.23 -13.97
N GLU A 197 18.35 -18.18 -13.93
CA GLU A 197 18.40 -17.09 -14.91
C GLU A 197 19.72 -16.34 -14.89
N MET A 198 20.25 -16.01 -13.70
CA MET A 198 21.56 -15.38 -13.57
C MET A 198 22.68 -16.28 -14.13
N THR A 199 22.60 -17.58 -13.90
CA THR A 199 23.59 -18.55 -14.42
C THR A 199 23.58 -18.61 -15.95
N TYR A 200 22.40 -18.63 -16.59
CA TYR A 200 22.28 -18.63 -18.05
C TYR A 200 22.71 -17.29 -18.68
N ALA A 201 22.37 -16.15 -18.07
CA ALA A 201 22.78 -14.85 -18.57
C ALA A 201 24.31 -14.68 -18.53
N ILE A 202 24.97 -15.13 -17.46
CA ILE A 202 26.43 -15.07 -17.33
C ILE A 202 27.10 -16.05 -18.28
N GLY A 203 26.58 -17.28 -18.39
CA GLY A 203 27.10 -18.31 -19.30
C GLY A 203 27.05 -17.90 -20.77
N THR A 204 25.93 -17.32 -21.22
CA THR A 204 25.78 -16.84 -22.60
C THR A 204 26.68 -15.63 -22.88
N THR A 205 26.79 -14.68 -21.96
CA THR A 205 27.70 -13.53 -22.10
C THR A 205 29.17 -13.97 -22.16
N ALA A 206 29.59 -14.89 -21.29
CA ALA A 206 30.95 -15.44 -21.29
C ALA A 206 31.26 -16.18 -22.60
N LEU A 207 30.30 -16.94 -23.14
CA LEU A 207 30.46 -17.64 -24.43
C LEU A 207 30.59 -16.66 -25.60
N ILE A 208 29.79 -15.60 -25.62
CA ILE A 208 29.86 -14.55 -26.65
C ILE A 208 31.22 -13.86 -26.61
N VAL A 209 31.69 -13.46 -25.42
CA VAL A 209 33.01 -12.84 -25.23
C VAL A 209 34.12 -13.79 -25.67
N LEU A 210 34.05 -15.07 -25.31
CA LEU A 210 35.02 -16.09 -25.71
C LEU A 210 35.05 -16.27 -27.24
N LEU A 211 33.89 -16.36 -27.90
CA LEU A 211 33.81 -16.52 -29.36
C LEU A 211 34.34 -15.30 -30.10
N ILE A 212 34.00 -14.09 -29.65
CA ILE A 212 34.51 -12.83 -30.21
C ILE A 212 36.03 -12.76 -30.04
N ALA A 213 36.53 -13.00 -28.82
CA ALA A 213 37.95 -12.97 -28.52
C ALA A 213 38.74 -14.03 -29.31
N ALA A 214 38.24 -15.27 -29.36
CA ALA A 214 38.86 -16.36 -30.12
C ALA A 214 38.91 -16.07 -31.62
N THR A 215 37.84 -15.48 -32.18
CA THR A 215 37.78 -15.10 -33.59
C THR A 215 38.74 -13.95 -33.91
N LEU A 216 38.78 -12.91 -33.07
CA LEU A 216 39.74 -11.80 -33.19
C LEU A 216 41.19 -12.27 -33.09
N ILE A 217 41.50 -13.11 -32.09
CA ILE A 217 42.84 -13.69 -31.88
C ILE A 217 43.24 -14.56 -33.08
N ALA A 218 42.34 -15.42 -33.57
CA ALA A 218 42.62 -16.26 -34.74
C ALA A 218 42.88 -15.42 -36.00
N LEU A 219 42.12 -14.34 -36.22
CA LEU A 219 42.34 -13.42 -37.34
C LEU A 219 43.67 -12.66 -37.23
N LEU A 220 44.01 -12.15 -36.04
CA LEU A 220 45.26 -11.46 -35.76
C LEU A 220 46.48 -12.37 -35.92
N VAL A 221 46.45 -13.57 -35.32
CA VAL A 221 47.54 -14.55 -35.41
C VAL A 221 47.71 -15.04 -36.85
N ARG A 222 46.61 -15.26 -37.58
CA ARG A 222 46.67 -15.65 -39.00
C ARG A 222 47.25 -14.54 -39.88
N ARG A 223 46.92 -13.27 -39.60
CA ARG A 223 47.42 -12.12 -40.36
C ARG A 223 48.89 -11.83 -40.07
N ILE A 224 49.35 -12.04 -38.84
CA ILE A 224 50.72 -11.69 -38.42
C ILE A 224 51.69 -12.85 -38.64
N VAL A 225 51.34 -14.08 -38.25
CA VAL A 225 52.28 -15.21 -38.17
C VAL A 225 52.18 -16.13 -39.42
N GLY A 226 51.24 -15.88 -40.33
CA GLY A 226 51.00 -16.70 -41.51
C GLY A 226 52.16 -16.78 -42.52
N SER A 227 53.09 -15.81 -42.49
CA SER A 227 54.26 -15.73 -43.38
C SER A 227 55.46 -16.54 -42.89
N LEU A 228 55.54 -16.88 -41.60
CA LEU A 228 56.68 -17.60 -41.01
C LEU A 228 56.95 -18.97 -41.65
N PRO A 229 55.96 -19.88 -41.82
CA PRO A 229 56.21 -21.20 -42.42
C PRO A 229 56.71 -21.12 -43.87
N ARG A 230 56.32 -20.08 -44.61
CA ARG A 230 56.77 -19.86 -45.99
C ARG A 230 58.25 -19.46 -46.02
N LEU A 231 58.67 -18.59 -45.09
CA LEU A 231 60.08 -18.22 -44.94
C LEU A 231 60.95 -19.38 -44.44
N THR A 232 60.42 -20.23 -43.55
CA THR A 232 61.15 -21.44 -43.11
C THR A 232 61.33 -22.44 -44.26
N ALA A 233 60.30 -22.66 -45.08
CA ALA A 233 60.40 -23.52 -46.26
C ALA A 233 61.37 -23.00 -47.32
N VAL A 234 61.48 -21.67 -47.47
CA VAL A 234 62.46 -21.04 -48.36
C VAL A 234 63.88 -21.19 -47.80
N ALA A 235 64.09 -20.99 -46.50
CA ALA A 235 65.37 -21.23 -45.84
C ALA A 235 65.84 -22.70 -45.97
N ASP A 236 64.93 -23.67 -45.88
CA ASP A 236 65.24 -25.11 -46.02
C ASP A 236 65.57 -25.50 -47.47
N ARG A 237 64.88 -24.90 -48.46
CA ARG A 237 65.20 -25.04 -49.90
C ARG A 237 66.55 -24.41 -50.26
N LEU A 238 66.88 -23.29 -49.63
CA LEU A 238 68.17 -22.63 -49.74
C LEU A 238 69.30 -23.48 -49.15
N ALA A 239 69.08 -24.11 -47.98
CA ALA A 239 70.03 -25.02 -47.35
C ALA A 239 70.25 -26.31 -48.16
N SER A 240 69.27 -26.73 -48.97
CA SER A 240 69.34 -27.90 -49.86
C SER A 240 69.83 -27.59 -51.28
N GLY A 241 70.33 -26.38 -51.53
CA GLY A 241 71.03 -26.01 -52.78
C GLY A 241 70.12 -25.54 -53.91
N GLN A 242 68.84 -25.27 -53.66
CA GLN A 242 67.90 -24.73 -54.66
C GLN A 242 67.86 -23.20 -54.56
N LEU A 243 68.66 -22.53 -55.41
CA LEU A 243 68.85 -21.08 -55.40
C LEU A 243 67.82 -20.29 -56.22
N GLU A 244 66.99 -20.97 -57.02
CA GLU A 244 65.93 -20.41 -57.87
C GLU A 244 64.58 -20.36 -57.13
N THR A 245 64.50 -19.68 -55.99
CA THR A 245 63.23 -19.53 -55.25
C THR A 245 63.10 -18.10 -54.71
N GLU A 246 61.99 -17.46 -55.03
CA GLU A 246 61.69 -16.08 -54.61
C GLU A 246 61.34 -16.05 -53.11
N VAL A 247 62.00 -15.16 -52.35
CA VAL A 247 61.74 -15.01 -50.90
C VAL A 247 60.52 -14.09 -50.71
N PRO A 248 59.38 -14.60 -50.20
CA PRO A 248 58.16 -13.80 -50.04
C PRO A 248 58.27 -12.76 -48.89
N ASP A 249 57.33 -11.83 -48.84
CA ASP A 249 57.08 -10.94 -47.68
C ASP A 249 58.20 -9.95 -47.29
N GLN A 250 59.15 -9.66 -48.20
CA GLN A 250 60.27 -8.72 -47.98
C GLN A 250 59.85 -7.26 -47.73
N HIS A 251 58.66 -6.89 -48.19
CA HIS A 251 58.10 -5.53 -48.10
C HIS A 251 57.55 -5.20 -46.69
N LEU A 252 57.40 -6.20 -45.81
CA LEU A 252 56.90 -5.97 -44.46
C LEU A 252 57.94 -5.19 -43.62
N ARG A 253 57.48 -4.19 -42.85
CA ARG A 253 58.33 -3.33 -42.00
C ARG A 253 58.53 -3.86 -40.56
N ASN A 254 58.05 -5.06 -40.25
CA ASN A 254 58.16 -5.71 -38.95
C ASN A 254 59.29 -6.76 -38.92
N GLU A 255 59.45 -7.44 -37.79
CA GLU A 255 60.49 -8.44 -37.51
C GLU A 255 60.47 -9.62 -38.51
N ILE A 256 59.31 -9.95 -39.08
CA ILE A 256 59.17 -10.99 -40.11
C ILE A 256 59.72 -10.52 -41.46
N GLY A 257 59.49 -9.26 -41.84
CA GLY A 257 60.11 -8.67 -43.02
C GLY A 257 61.62 -8.48 -42.86
N ALA A 258 62.10 -8.22 -41.63
CA ALA A 258 63.54 -8.21 -41.34
C ALA A 258 64.17 -9.60 -41.52
N LEU A 259 63.49 -10.67 -41.08
CA LEU A 259 63.91 -12.06 -41.31
C LEU A 259 63.86 -12.44 -42.80
N ALA A 260 62.83 -12.05 -43.53
CA ALA A 260 62.71 -12.28 -44.98
C ALA A 260 63.84 -11.60 -45.77
N ARG A 261 64.17 -10.35 -45.43
CA ARG A 261 65.31 -9.63 -46.02
C ARG A 261 66.64 -10.31 -45.68
N ALA A 262 66.83 -10.78 -44.45
CA ALA A 262 68.03 -11.52 -44.05
C ALA A 262 68.19 -12.84 -44.82
N ILE A 263 67.10 -13.59 -45.03
CA ILE A 263 67.09 -14.83 -45.83
C ILE A 263 67.35 -14.52 -47.32
N ASN A 264 66.83 -13.43 -47.87
CA ASN A 264 67.13 -13.01 -49.23
C ASN A 264 68.60 -12.60 -49.41
N VAL A 265 69.17 -11.86 -48.45
CA VAL A 265 70.61 -11.55 -48.42
C VAL A 265 71.45 -12.82 -48.36
N PHE A 266 71.02 -13.85 -47.61
CA PHE A 266 71.70 -15.14 -47.56
C PHE A 266 71.60 -15.93 -48.88
N ARG A 267 70.44 -15.92 -49.56
CA ARG A 267 70.25 -16.45 -50.92
C ARG A 267 71.15 -15.76 -51.94
N GLU A 268 71.14 -14.44 -51.92
CA GLU A 268 71.86 -13.58 -52.86
C GLU A 268 73.38 -13.72 -52.64
N SER A 269 73.82 -13.84 -51.39
CA SER A 269 75.21 -14.15 -51.02
C SER A 269 75.64 -15.57 -51.39
N ALA A 270 74.72 -16.54 -51.46
CA ALA A 270 75.00 -17.91 -51.94
C ALA A 270 75.10 -17.99 -53.47
N ILE A 271 74.38 -17.14 -54.21
CA ILE A 271 74.47 -17.00 -55.67
C ILE A 271 75.70 -16.16 -56.08
N GLN A 272 76.11 -15.19 -55.25
CA GLN A 272 77.16 -14.22 -55.59
C GLN A 272 78.60 -14.65 -55.28
N LYS A 273 78.84 -15.84 -54.73
CA LYS A 273 80.20 -16.32 -54.40
C LYS A 273 80.89 -17.10 -55.54
N ILE A 274 80.62 -16.75 -56.80
CA ILE A 274 81.40 -17.24 -57.97
C ILE A 274 81.73 -16.12 -58.99
N GLU A 275 81.25 -14.87 -58.87
CA GLU A 275 81.44 -13.85 -59.92
C GLU A 275 81.71 -12.42 -59.37
N ILE A 276 82.33 -12.27 -58.20
CA ILE A 276 82.67 -10.94 -57.61
C ILE A 276 84.19 -10.70 -57.57
N GLU A 277 84.89 -10.99 -58.67
CA GLU A 277 86.25 -10.43 -58.86
C GLU A 277 86.46 -9.68 -60.18
N ARG A 278 85.44 -9.56 -61.07
CA ARG A 278 85.70 -9.02 -62.43
C ARG A 278 84.86 -7.84 -62.94
N ARG A 279 84.03 -7.17 -62.13
CA ARG A 279 83.28 -5.98 -62.60
C ARG A 279 83.21 -4.84 -61.59
N ALA A 280 84.37 -4.49 -61.04
CA ALA A 280 84.57 -3.25 -60.27
C ALA A 280 85.04 -2.07 -61.14
N ALA A 281 84.76 -2.05 -62.46
CA ALA A 281 85.36 -1.04 -63.34
C ALA A 281 84.40 -0.08 -64.08
N ASP A 282 83.13 -0.41 -64.38
CA ASP A 282 82.39 0.39 -65.41
C ASP A 282 80.95 0.85 -65.10
N ALA A 283 80.37 0.63 -63.91
CA ALA A 283 78.97 1.06 -63.62
C ALA A 283 78.85 2.37 -62.82
N ALA A 284 79.88 3.22 -62.84
CA ALA A 284 79.85 4.54 -62.19
C ALA A 284 79.26 5.65 -63.08
N ALA A 285 78.93 5.39 -64.36
CA ALA A 285 78.59 6.45 -65.32
C ALA A 285 77.09 6.57 -65.68
N GLN A 286 76.19 5.74 -65.14
CA GLN A 286 74.74 5.79 -65.46
C GLN A 286 73.82 6.14 -64.27
N GLY A 287 74.35 6.25 -63.05
CA GLY A 287 73.56 6.54 -61.84
C GLY A 287 73.33 8.01 -61.52
N GLU A 288 74.00 8.94 -62.21
CA GLU A 288 73.89 10.38 -61.92
C GLU A 288 72.73 11.06 -62.66
N GLN A 289 72.34 10.58 -63.84
CA GLN A 289 71.24 11.21 -64.62
C GLN A 289 69.84 10.83 -64.08
N GLU A 290 69.61 9.57 -63.67
CA GLU A 290 68.34 9.15 -63.04
C GLU A 290 68.15 9.72 -61.61
N ARG A 291 69.24 10.07 -60.91
CA ARG A 291 69.17 10.68 -59.58
C ARG A 291 68.63 12.11 -59.63
N ALA A 292 69.01 12.91 -60.63
CA ALA A 292 68.55 14.29 -60.76
C ALA A 292 67.06 14.39 -61.14
N GLU A 293 66.57 13.52 -62.05
CA GLU A 293 65.14 13.51 -62.42
C GLU A 293 64.24 12.97 -61.30
N ARG A 294 64.69 11.95 -60.55
CA ARG A 294 63.97 11.49 -59.35
C ARG A 294 64.08 12.47 -58.19
N GLU A 295 65.14 13.26 -58.05
CA GLU A 295 65.22 14.29 -57.01
C GLU A 295 64.21 15.42 -57.23
N VAL A 296 63.98 15.86 -58.47
CA VAL A 296 62.97 16.90 -58.78
C VAL A 296 61.53 16.38 -58.59
N ALA A 297 61.21 15.17 -59.11
CA ALA A 297 59.88 14.57 -58.92
C ALA A 297 59.59 14.23 -57.45
N LYS A 298 60.60 13.77 -56.70
CA LYS A 298 60.47 13.45 -55.27
C LYS A 298 60.44 14.70 -54.40
N ALA A 299 61.04 15.82 -54.83
CA ALA A 299 60.89 17.12 -54.17
C ALA A 299 59.49 17.71 -54.37
N GLU A 300 58.89 17.55 -55.56
CA GLU A 300 57.51 17.98 -55.81
C GLU A 300 56.51 17.12 -55.02
N ASP A 301 56.63 15.79 -55.06
CA ASP A 301 55.81 14.86 -54.25
C ASP A 301 55.98 15.12 -52.75
N SER A 302 57.21 15.37 -52.27
CA SER A 302 57.45 15.67 -50.85
C SER A 302 56.81 17.00 -50.44
N ARG A 303 56.81 18.02 -51.30
CA ARG A 303 56.13 19.29 -51.04
C ARG A 303 54.62 19.10 -50.94
N LEU A 304 54.03 18.27 -51.79
CA LEU A 304 52.59 18.03 -51.84
C LEU A 304 52.12 17.12 -50.68
N VAL A 305 52.97 16.16 -50.28
CA VAL A 305 52.77 15.39 -49.04
C VAL A 305 52.87 16.31 -47.81
N GLN A 306 53.86 17.21 -47.77
CA GLN A 306 54.02 18.17 -46.69
C GLN A 306 52.81 19.12 -46.60
N GLU A 307 52.32 19.66 -47.72
CA GLU A 307 51.09 20.47 -47.75
C GLU A 307 49.86 19.70 -47.21
N ALA A 308 49.73 18.42 -47.55
CA ALA A 308 48.63 17.58 -47.05
C ALA A 308 48.76 17.30 -45.55
N VAL A 309 49.98 17.08 -45.04
CA VAL A 309 50.26 16.89 -43.61
C VAL A 309 50.03 18.17 -42.82
N ASP A 310 50.49 19.32 -43.32
CA ASP A 310 50.31 20.63 -42.68
C ASP A 310 48.81 20.98 -42.61
N ALA A 311 48.05 20.78 -43.69
CA ALA A 311 46.60 20.99 -43.69
C ALA A 311 45.86 20.05 -42.72
N LEU A 312 46.31 18.80 -42.58
CA LEU A 312 45.76 17.87 -41.58
C LEU A 312 46.13 18.28 -40.15
N ALA A 313 47.35 18.77 -39.94
CA ALA A 313 47.84 19.26 -38.65
C ALA A 313 47.08 20.52 -38.20
N ASP A 314 46.81 21.45 -39.11
CA ASP A 314 45.98 22.63 -38.84
C ASP A 314 44.54 22.21 -38.51
N GLY A 315 43.96 21.29 -39.27
CA GLY A 315 42.63 20.73 -39.00
C GLY A 315 42.54 20.04 -37.64
N LEU A 316 43.56 19.26 -37.27
CA LEU A 316 43.66 18.61 -35.96
C LEU A 316 43.87 19.62 -34.82
N THR A 317 44.58 20.71 -35.06
CA THR A 317 44.76 21.80 -34.08
C THR A 317 43.41 22.48 -33.80
N CYS A 318 42.68 22.87 -34.85
CA CYS A 318 41.31 23.39 -34.72
C CYS A 318 40.38 22.42 -33.98
N LEU A 319 40.46 21.11 -34.29
CA LEU A 319 39.69 20.08 -33.60
C LEU A 319 40.06 19.98 -32.11
N SER A 320 41.34 20.10 -31.77
CA SER A 320 41.81 20.08 -30.38
C SER A 320 41.39 21.32 -29.57
N ASP A 321 41.22 22.45 -30.25
CA ASP A 321 40.67 23.69 -29.69
C ASP A 321 39.12 23.67 -29.61
N GLY A 322 38.50 22.55 -30.01
CA GLY A 322 37.05 22.35 -29.97
C GLY A 322 36.30 22.91 -31.18
N ASP A 323 36.98 23.35 -32.24
CA ASP A 323 36.35 23.85 -33.46
C ASP A 323 35.99 22.70 -34.42
N LEU A 324 34.71 22.32 -34.44
CA LEU A 324 34.16 21.30 -35.34
C LEU A 324 33.57 21.91 -36.62
N THR A 325 33.75 23.21 -36.83
CA THR A 325 33.33 23.88 -38.06
C THR A 325 34.39 23.81 -39.16
N VAL A 326 35.61 23.37 -38.81
CA VAL A 326 36.73 23.25 -39.74
C VAL A 326 36.47 22.20 -40.81
N ARG A 327 36.82 22.54 -42.06
CA ARG A 327 36.75 21.67 -43.23
C ARG A 327 38.06 21.79 -44.01
N ILE A 328 38.58 20.67 -44.50
CA ILE A 328 39.68 20.67 -45.46
C ILE A 328 39.08 20.61 -46.86
N ASP A 329 39.03 21.75 -47.54
CA ASP A 329 38.38 21.88 -48.86
C ASP A 329 39.32 21.55 -50.03
N ARG A 330 40.63 21.75 -49.83
CA ARG A 330 41.64 21.54 -50.87
C ARG A 330 41.91 20.05 -51.03
N ALA A 331 41.68 19.50 -52.23
CA ALA A 331 41.92 18.09 -52.53
C ALA A 331 43.41 17.74 -52.46
N PHE A 332 43.73 16.60 -51.85
CA PHE A 332 45.09 16.05 -51.82
C PHE A 332 45.34 15.14 -53.02
N ILE A 333 46.60 14.80 -53.27
CA ILE A 333 47.00 14.07 -54.48
C ILE A 333 46.91 12.57 -54.28
N GLY A 334 46.38 11.87 -55.28
CA GLY A 334 46.35 10.41 -55.33
C GLY A 334 45.64 9.80 -54.11
N ASN A 335 46.32 8.87 -53.45
CA ASN A 335 45.74 8.13 -52.33
C ASN A 335 45.62 8.94 -51.03
N LEU A 336 46.22 10.14 -50.96
CA LEU A 336 46.15 10.99 -49.76
C LEU A 336 44.79 11.68 -49.62
N ASP A 337 44.02 11.89 -50.69
CA ASP A 337 42.71 12.57 -50.61
C ASP A 337 41.71 11.82 -49.72
N ARG A 338 41.88 10.50 -49.59
CA ARG A 338 41.11 9.70 -48.65
C ARG A 338 41.25 10.21 -47.21
N LEU A 339 42.42 10.70 -46.79
CA LEU A 339 42.62 11.26 -45.45
C LEU A 339 41.77 12.51 -45.23
N ARG A 340 41.67 13.38 -46.24
CA ARG A 340 40.81 14.57 -46.21
C ARG A 340 39.33 14.19 -46.06
N VAL A 341 38.88 13.24 -46.88
CA VAL A 341 37.50 12.74 -46.85
C VAL A 341 37.17 12.11 -45.50
N ASP A 342 38.03 11.20 -45.01
CA ASP A 342 37.84 10.52 -43.73
C ASP A 342 37.89 11.51 -42.54
N PHE A 343 38.78 12.52 -42.59
CA PHE A 343 38.82 13.61 -41.60
C PHE A 343 37.52 14.44 -41.60
N ASN A 344 37.11 14.96 -42.75
CA ASN A 344 35.90 15.79 -42.87
C ASN A 344 34.63 15.02 -42.45
N ALA A 345 34.53 13.73 -42.80
CA ALA A 345 33.43 12.87 -42.39
C ALA A 345 33.41 12.63 -40.87
N SER A 346 34.59 12.48 -40.26
CA SER A 346 34.73 12.32 -38.80
C SER A 346 34.32 13.59 -38.06
N VAL A 347 34.79 14.77 -38.51
CA VAL A 347 34.40 16.08 -37.95
C VAL A 347 32.90 16.31 -38.12
N GLU A 348 32.33 15.98 -39.28
CA GLU A 348 30.88 16.08 -39.51
C GLU A 348 30.06 15.23 -38.55
N LYS A 349 30.46 13.96 -38.39
CA LYS A 349 29.74 13.04 -37.51
C LYS A 349 29.83 13.48 -36.05
N LEU A 350 31.01 13.92 -35.60
CA LEU A 350 31.22 14.44 -34.26
C LEU A 350 30.43 15.73 -34.02
N SER A 351 30.44 16.66 -34.99
CA SER A 351 29.65 17.89 -34.98
C SER A 351 28.15 17.59 -34.86
N SER A 352 27.63 16.69 -35.69
CA SER A 352 26.21 16.28 -35.64
C SER A 352 25.83 15.66 -34.30
N THR A 353 26.66 14.76 -33.76
CA THR A 353 26.40 14.12 -32.46
C THR A 353 26.43 15.13 -31.31
N LEU A 354 27.37 16.08 -31.30
CA LEU A 354 27.42 17.12 -30.26
C LEU A 354 26.27 18.13 -30.37
N ALA A 355 25.80 18.43 -31.59
CA ALA A 355 24.58 19.23 -31.79
C ALA A 355 23.33 18.54 -31.23
N GLU A 356 23.21 17.22 -31.41
CA GLU A 356 22.11 16.42 -30.88
C GLU A 356 22.18 16.38 -29.34
N ILE A 357 23.34 16.10 -28.77
CA ILE A 357 23.54 16.12 -27.30
C ILE A 357 23.20 17.50 -26.72
N ARG A 358 23.59 18.60 -27.39
CA ARG A 358 23.23 19.97 -26.95
C ARG A 358 21.71 20.18 -26.91
N THR A 359 21.01 19.66 -27.92
CA THR A 359 19.55 19.76 -28.02
C THR A 359 18.86 18.96 -26.91
N GLU A 360 19.27 17.70 -26.72
CA GLU A 360 18.77 16.84 -25.63
C GLU A 360 19.04 17.45 -24.25
N THR A 361 20.24 18.01 -24.04
CA THR A 361 20.60 18.66 -22.76
C THR A 361 19.73 19.88 -22.48
N SER A 362 19.44 20.69 -23.51
CA SER A 362 18.52 21.84 -23.40
C SER A 362 17.08 21.37 -23.09
N GLY A 363 16.67 20.24 -23.67
CA GLY A 363 15.40 19.58 -23.35
C GLY A 363 15.33 19.14 -21.89
N ILE A 364 16.37 18.49 -21.36
CA ILE A 364 16.45 18.07 -19.95
C ILE A 364 16.40 19.28 -19.01
N GLU A 365 17.05 20.40 -19.35
CA GLU A 365 17.00 21.62 -18.55
C GLU A 365 15.58 22.20 -18.48
N ALA A 366 14.87 22.24 -19.62
CA ALA A 366 13.48 22.68 -19.68
C ALA A 366 12.56 21.75 -18.86
N SER A 367 12.65 20.43 -19.03
CA SER A 367 11.87 19.45 -18.27
C SER A 367 12.17 19.50 -16.78
N SER A 368 13.42 19.78 -16.38
CA SER A 368 13.78 19.95 -14.97
C SER A 368 13.17 21.21 -14.38
N ALA A 369 13.07 22.30 -15.16
CA ALA A 369 12.38 23.52 -14.71
C ALA A 369 10.86 23.32 -14.53
N GLU A 370 10.22 22.58 -15.44
CA GLU A 370 8.82 22.19 -15.32
C GLU A 370 8.58 21.30 -14.10
N MET A 371 9.42 20.28 -13.92
CA MET A 371 9.33 19.37 -12.77
C MET A 371 9.49 20.15 -11.46
N ARG A 372 10.42 21.12 -11.38
CA ARG A 372 10.59 21.96 -10.19
C ARG A 372 9.32 22.74 -9.87
N SER A 373 8.66 23.31 -10.88
CA SER A 373 7.39 24.01 -10.69
C SER A 373 6.28 23.07 -10.23
N ALA A 374 6.22 21.84 -10.77
CA ALA A 374 5.24 20.84 -10.37
C ALA A 374 5.45 20.36 -8.93
N THR A 375 6.71 20.20 -8.51
CA THR A 375 7.04 19.80 -7.14
C THR A 375 6.75 20.92 -6.13
N ASP A 376 6.97 22.19 -6.49
CA ASP A 376 6.57 23.35 -5.66
C ASP A 376 5.05 23.43 -5.47
N ASP A 377 4.26 23.18 -6.53
CA ASP A 377 2.80 23.07 -6.40
C ASP A 377 2.37 21.90 -5.52
N LEU A 378 3.00 20.73 -5.70
CA LEU A 378 2.71 19.54 -4.89
C LEU A 378 3.07 19.76 -3.42
N SER A 379 4.14 20.50 -3.12
CA SER A 379 4.52 20.91 -1.77
C SER A 379 3.42 21.75 -1.12
N LYS A 380 2.99 22.84 -1.76
CA LYS A 380 1.92 23.72 -1.25
C LYS A 380 0.61 22.98 -1.05
N ARG A 381 0.26 22.07 -1.97
CA ARG A 381 -0.95 21.24 -1.83
C ARG A 381 -0.85 20.26 -0.67
N THR A 382 0.34 19.70 -0.42
CA THR A 382 0.60 18.81 0.71
C THR A 382 0.52 19.55 2.04
N GLU A 383 1.05 20.78 2.11
CA GLU A 383 0.91 21.67 3.28
C GLU A 383 -0.56 22.05 3.54
N GLN A 384 -1.29 22.44 2.49
CA GLN A 384 -2.71 22.76 2.59
C GLN A 384 -3.52 21.55 3.05
N GLN A 385 -3.18 20.35 2.55
CA GLN A 385 -3.81 19.10 2.95
C GLN A 385 -3.52 18.78 4.43
N ALA A 386 -2.29 18.98 4.91
CA ALA A 386 -1.95 18.80 6.32
C ALA A 386 -2.79 19.74 7.22
N ALA A 387 -2.90 21.02 6.85
CA ALA A 387 -3.72 21.98 7.59
C ALA A 387 -5.22 21.60 7.63
N SER A 388 -5.77 21.16 6.49
CA SER A 388 -7.16 20.67 6.45
C SER A 388 -7.36 19.39 7.28
N LEU A 389 -6.33 18.55 7.36
CA LEU A 389 -6.38 17.32 8.15
C LEU A 389 -6.35 17.61 9.66
N GLU A 390 -5.56 18.60 10.08
CA GLU A 390 -5.51 19.10 11.46
C GLU A 390 -6.86 19.68 11.89
N GLU A 391 -7.49 20.54 11.07
CA GLU A 391 -8.85 21.04 11.32
C GLU A 391 -9.88 19.92 11.40
N THR A 392 -9.78 18.92 10.51
CA THR A 392 -10.70 17.78 10.49
C THR A 392 -10.53 16.91 11.74
N SER A 393 -9.29 16.69 12.19
CA SER A 393 -8.99 15.95 13.41
C SER A 393 -9.56 16.65 14.65
N ALA A 394 -9.36 17.97 14.77
CA ALA A 394 -9.93 18.77 15.86
C ALA A 394 -11.48 18.72 15.87
N ALA A 395 -12.11 18.87 14.70
CA ALA A 395 -13.56 18.77 14.57
C ALA A 395 -14.08 17.36 14.93
N LEU A 396 -13.35 16.31 14.56
CA LEU A 396 -13.69 14.94 14.93
C LEU A 396 -13.57 14.71 16.43
N GLU A 397 -12.54 15.22 17.10
CA GLU A 397 -12.41 15.14 18.56
C GLU A 397 -13.59 15.82 19.28
N GLU A 398 -14.00 17.01 18.81
CA GLU A 398 -15.17 17.72 19.33
C GLU A 398 -16.47 16.92 19.14
N ILE A 399 -16.66 16.33 17.95
CA ILE A 399 -17.82 15.48 17.66
C ILE A 399 -17.79 14.22 18.53
N THR A 400 -16.65 13.54 18.65
CA THR A 400 -16.49 12.35 19.49
C THR A 400 -16.81 12.67 20.95
N SER A 401 -16.34 13.81 21.46
CA SER A 401 -16.67 14.28 22.81
C SER A 401 -18.18 14.52 22.97
N THR A 402 -18.81 15.18 21.99
CA THR A 402 -20.24 15.48 21.99
C THR A 402 -21.11 14.22 21.93
N VAL A 403 -20.73 13.23 21.12
CA VAL A 403 -21.43 11.93 21.01
C VAL A 403 -21.30 11.14 22.31
N ARG A 404 -20.10 11.09 22.91
CA ARG A 404 -19.92 10.46 24.25
C ARG A 404 -20.78 11.13 25.31
N GLY A 405 -20.81 12.46 25.33
CA GLY A 405 -21.67 13.22 26.24
C GLY A 405 -23.16 12.96 26.02
N SER A 406 -23.58 12.82 24.76
CA SER A 406 -24.97 12.52 24.40
C SER A 406 -25.38 11.10 24.81
N SER A 407 -24.48 10.12 24.64
CA SER A 407 -24.67 8.74 25.11
C SER A 407 -24.85 8.68 26.63
N ALA A 408 -23.99 9.37 27.39
CA ALA A 408 -24.10 9.43 28.85
C ALA A 408 -25.42 10.07 29.31
N LYS A 409 -25.85 11.16 28.65
CA LYS A 409 -27.14 11.81 28.94
C LYS A 409 -28.34 10.93 28.59
N ALA A 410 -28.24 10.14 27.53
CA ALA A 410 -29.28 9.18 27.17
C ALA A 410 -29.41 8.09 28.25
N ASP A 411 -28.30 7.52 28.73
CA ASP A 411 -28.32 6.53 29.82
C ASP A 411 -28.89 7.12 31.13
N GLU A 412 -28.55 8.37 31.45
CA GLU A 412 -29.14 9.09 32.60
C GLU A 412 -30.66 9.29 32.43
N ALA A 413 -31.09 9.74 31.26
CA ALA A 413 -32.50 9.93 30.93
C ALA A 413 -33.29 8.62 30.99
N ALA A 414 -32.71 7.50 30.54
CA ALA A 414 -33.34 6.17 30.61
C ALA A 414 -33.57 5.75 32.07
N THR A 415 -32.57 6.01 32.92
CA THR A 415 -32.67 5.75 34.36
C THR A 415 -33.77 6.60 35.00
N MET A 416 -33.88 7.88 34.62
CA MET A 416 -34.95 8.78 35.09
C MET A 416 -36.33 8.32 34.62
N ALA A 417 -36.47 7.95 33.34
CA ALA A 417 -37.73 7.44 32.78
C ALA A 417 -38.18 6.15 33.49
N THR A 418 -37.25 5.24 33.78
CA THR A 418 -37.54 4.02 34.54
C THR A 418 -38.05 4.33 35.95
N LYS A 419 -37.43 5.26 36.67
CA LYS A 419 -37.89 5.71 38.00
C LYS A 419 -39.26 6.38 37.95
N ALA A 420 -39.51 7.20 36.93
CA ALA A 420 -40.80 7.84 36.70
C ALA A 420 -41.89 6.78 36.45
N ARG A 421 -41.61 5.77 35.63
CA ARG A 421 -42.54 4.65 35.37
C ARG A 421 -42.91 3.92 36.66
N GLN A 422 -41.92 3.55 37.47
CA GLN A 422 -42.13 2.89 38.76
C GLN A 422 -42.97 3.75 39.72
N SER A 423 -42.75 5.06 39.72
CA SER A 423 -43.53 6.00 40.52
C SER A 423 -44.99 6.05 40.06
N THR A 424 -45.23 6.12 38.74
CA THR A 424 -46.57 6.09 38.17
C THR A 424 -47.30 4.77 38.43
N GLU A 425 -46.62 3.63 38.32
CA GLU A 425 -47.18 2.31 38.67
C GLU A 425 -47.61 2.27 40.15
N THR A 426 -46.78 2.83 41.05
CA THR A 426 -47.11 2.94 42.48
C THR A 426 -48.28 3.88 42.73
N SER A 427 -48.31 5.06 42.09
CA SER A 427 -49.42 6.01 42.19
C SER A 427 -50.73 5.42 41.65
N SER A 428 -50.67 4.66 40.55
CA SER A 428 -51.84 3.98 40.00
C SER A 428 -52.43 2.98 40.98
N LYS A 429 -51.58 2.25 41.73
CA LYS A 429 -52.04 1.36 42.80
C LYS A 429 -52.74 2.11 43.93
N VAL A 430 -52.14 3.21 44.41
CA VAL A 430 -52.73 4.03 45.49
C VAL A 430 -54.08 4.62 45.05
N VAL A 431 -54.21 5.07 43.80
CA VAL A 431 -55.48 5.57 43.27
C VAL A 431 -56.52 4.44 43.18
N SER A 432 -56.13 3.23 42.75
CA SER A 432 -57.01 2.06 42.75
C SER A 432 -57.54 1.75 44.15
N ASP A 433 -56.66 1.74 45.16
CA ASP A 433 -57.03 1.50 46.56
C ASP A 433 -57.98 2.61 47.09
N ALA A 434 -57.78 3.86 46.64
CA ALA A 434 -58.66 4.98 46.98
C ALA A 434 -60.05 4.87 46.34
N ILE A 435 -60.15 4.42 45.08
CA ILE A 435 -61.43 4.14 44.41
C ILE A 435 -62.20 3.07 45.18
N GLU A 436 -61.52 1.98 45.57
CA GLU A 436 -62.14 0.91 46.35
C GLU A 436 -62.65 1.43 47.71
N ALA A 437 -61.84 2.23 48.42
CA ALA A 437 -62.23 2.83 49.69
C ALA A 437 -63.46 3.75 49.56
N MET A 438 -63.50 4.59 48.53
CA MET A 438 -64.65 5.48 48.27
C MET A 438 -65.91 4.69 47.87
N SER A 439 -65.77 3.62 47.10
CA SER A 439 -66.89 2.73 46.77
C SER A 439 -67.49 2.07 48.01
N ARG A 440 -66.65 1.65 48.98
CA ARG A 440 -67.14 1.15 50.28
C ARG A 440 -67.88 2.23 51.07
N ILE A 441 -67.44 3.50 51.02
CA ILE A 441 -68.13 4.62 51.68
C ILE A 441 -69.48 4.90 51.02
N GLU A 442 -69.56 4.87 49.69
CA GLU A 442 -70.79 5.01 48.93
C GLU A 442 -71.79 3.90 49.33
N GLN A 443 -71.34 2.65 49.38
CA GLN A 443 -72.15 1.51 49.79
C GLN A 443 -72.65 1.67 51.24
N ALA A 444 -71.76 2.06 52.17
CA ALA A 444 -72.13 2.31 53.56
C ALA A 444 -73.15 3.44 53.69
N SER A 445 -73.02 4.51 52.90
CA SER A 445 -73.96 5.64 52.88
C SER A 445 -75.35 5.20 52.38
N SER A 446 -75.38 4.31 51.37
CA SER A 446 -76.63 3.70 50.87
C SER A 446 -77.31 2.84 51.93
N GLU A 447 -76.55 2.01 52.65
CA GLU A 447 -77.08 1.21 53.76
C GLU A 447 -77.61 2.08 54.91
N ILE A 448 -76.91 3.15 55.28
CA ILE A 448 -77.40 4.13 56.27
C ILE A 448 -78.71 4.74 55.79
N SER A 449 -78.82 5.15 54.52
CA SER A 449 -80.06 5.72 53.96
C SER A 449 -81.26 4.75 54.09
N LYS A 450 -81.04 3.44 53.88
CA LYS A 450 -82.06 2.40 54.12
C LYS A 450 -82.49 2.34 55.59
N ILE A 451 -81.54 2.37 56.52
CA ILE A 451 -81.82 2.38 57.96
C ILE A 451 -82.63 3.61 58.35
N ILE A 452 -82.29 4.79 57.84
CA ILE A 452 -83.03 6.03 58.12
C ILE A 452 -84.47 5.95 57.59
N ASN A 453 -84.71 5.32 56.44
CA ASN A 453 -86.07 5.09 55.94
C ASN A 453 -86.90 4.22 56.90
N VAL A 454 -86.29 3.16 57.46
CA VAL A 454 -86.95 2.31 58.47
C VAL A 454 -87.23 3.10 59.76
N ILE A 455 -86.33 3.97 60.19
CA ILE A 455 -86.55 4.82 61.38
C ILE A 455 -87.70 5.81 61.15
N ASP A 456 -87.79 6.41 59.97
CA ASP A 456 -88.91 7.29 59.58
C ASP A 456 -90.24 6.52 59.58
N GLU A 457 -90.25 5.29 59.06
CA GLU A 457 -91.41 4.41 59.10
C GLU A 457 -91.83 4.05 60.55
N ILE A 458 -90.86 3.71 61.42
CA ILE A 458 -91.12 3.44 62.84
C ILE A 458 -91.68 4.69 63.54
N ALA A 459 -91.14 5.87 63.25
CA ALA A 459 -91.63 7.13 63.79
C ALA A 459 -93.07 7.42 63.33
N PHE A 460 -93.39 7.17 62.05
CA PHE A 460 -94.73 7.30 61.51
C PHE A 460 -95.72 6.32 62.17
N GLN A 461 -95.34 5.05 62.30
CA GLN A 461 -96.15 4.04 63.00
C GLN A 461 -96.38 4.44 64.46
N THR A 462 -95.35 4.88 65.18
CA THR A 462 -95.44 5.34 66.58
C THR A 462 -96.37 6.54 66.72
N ASN A 463 -96.32 7.49 65.78
CA ASN A 463 -97.22 8.64 65.73
C ASN A 463 -98.69 8.21 65.52
N LEU A 464 -98.96 7.20 64.68
CA LEU A 464 -100.30 6.64 64.49
C LEU A 464 -100.79 5.87 65.73
N LEU A 465 -99.93 5.08 66.36
CA LEU A 465 -100.24 4.38 67.61
C LEU A 465 -100.57 5.37 68.74
N ALA A 466 -99.78 6.44 68.88
CA ALA A 466 -99.99 7.49 69.86
C ALA A 466 -101.29 8.27 69.60
N LEU A 467 -101.62 8.53 68.32
CA LEU A 467 -102.90 9.12 67.94
C LEU A 467 -104.08 8.21 68.35
N ASN A 468 -104.01 6.91 68.05
CA ASN A 468 -105.04 5.94 68.44
C ASN A 468 -105.20 5.87 69.97
N ALA A 469 -104.08 5.86 70.71
CA ALA A 469 -104.10 5.87 72.17
C ALA A 469 -104.68 7.17 72.74
N GLY A 470 -104.38 8.32 72.13
CA GLY A 470 -104.94 9.62 72.51
C GLY A 470 -106.45 9.71 72.29
N VAL A 471 -106.95 9.12 71.19
CA VAL A 471 -108.40 9.02 70.89
C VAL A 471 -109.10 8.13 71.93
N GLU A 472 -108.54 6.97 72.26
CA GLU A 472 -109.14 6.07 73.26
C GLU A 472 -109.07 6.66 74.68
N ALA A 473 -108.02 7.41 75.00
CA ALA A 473 -107.91 8.15 76.26
C ALA A 473 -108.95 9.28 76.37
N ALA A 474 -109.24 10.01 75.29
CA ALA A 474 -110.32 11.00 75.24
C ALA A 474 -111.70 10.34 75.41
N ARG A 475 -111.87 9.12 74.88
CA ARG A 475 -113.09 8.32 75.02
C ARG A 475 -113.36 7.85 76.45
N ALA A 476 -112.30 7.62 77.23
CA ALA A 476 -112.38 7.21 78.64
C ALA A 476 -112.67 8.36 79.63
N GLY A 477 -112.81 9.61 79.15
CA GLY A 477 -113.23 10.76 79.98
C GLY A 477 -112.23 11.15 81.09
N GLU A 478 -112.73 11.42 82.30
CA GLU A 478 -111.90 11.84 83.46
C GLU A 478 -110.80 10.81 83.82
N ALA A 479 -111.07 9.51 83.68
CA ALA A 479 -110.13 8.44 84.01
C ALA A 479 -108.96 8.32 82.99
N GLY A 480 -109.15 8.82 81.77
CA GLY A 480 -108.15 8.78 80.69
C GLY A 480 -107.20 9.96 80.63
N LYS A 481 -107.38 11.00 81.46
CA LYS A 481 -106.59 12.25 81.38
C LYS A 481 -105.08 12.03 81.45
N GLY A 482 -104.60 11.14 82.33
CA GLY A 482 -103.17 10.82 82.45
C GLY A 482 -102.62 10.10 81.20
N PHE A 483 -103.40 9.17 80.64
CA PHE A 483 -103.04 8.46 79.40
C PHE A 483 -103.05 9.38 78.18
N ALA A 484 -103.96 10.36 78.12
CA ALA A 484 -104.03 11.34 77.04
C ALA A 484 -102.77 12.22 76.98
N VAL A 485 -102.25 12.65 78.15
CA VAL A 485 -101.00 13.43 78.23
C VAL A 485 -99.81 12.60 77.75
N VAL A 486 -99.70 11.34 78.19
CA VAL A 486 -98.63 10.43 77.73
C VAL A 486 -98.74 10.16 76.22
N ALA A 487 -99.94 9.93 75.69
CA ALA A 487 -100.16 9.74 74.27
C ALA A 487 -99.78 10.98 73.44
N GLN A 488 -100.05 12.19 73.95
CA GLN A 488 -99.61 13.43 73.30
C GLN A 488 -98.08 13.59 73.33
N GLU A 489 -97.42 13.29 74.45
CA GLU A 489 -95.97 13.36 74.57
C GLU A 489 -95.27 12.35 73.65
N VAL A 490 -95.78 11.11 73.57
CA VAL A 490 -95.27 10.08 72.64
C VAL A 490 -95.48 10.50 71.19
N ARG A 491 -96.61 11.14 70.87
CA ARG A 491 -96.88 11.65 69.52
C ARG A 491 -95.91 12.76 69.15
N GLU A 492 -95.67 13.71 70.05
CA GLU A 492 -94.71 14.80 69.85
C GLU A 492 -93.28 14.27 69.69
N LEU A 493 -92.89 13.27 70.49
CA LEU A 493 -91.61 12.58 70.35
C LEU A 493 -91.48 11.85 69.01
N ALA A 494 -92.52 11.14 68.57
CA ALA A 494 -92.54 10.46 67.28
C ALA A 494 -92.41 11.45 66.11
N GLN A 495 -93.09 12.60 66.18
CA GLN A 495 -92.98 13.65 65.17
C GLN A 495 -91.60 14.32 65.18
N ARG A 496 -90.99 14.52 66.35
CA ARG A 496 -89.58 14.95 66.46
C ARG A 496 -88.61 13.95 65.86
N SER A 497 -88.82 12.65 66.08
CA SER A 497 -88.02 11.58 65.49
C SER A 497 -88.14 11.52 63.98
N ALA A 498 -89.35 11.67 63.42
CA ALA A 498 -89.56 11.72 61.97
C ALA A 498 -88.85 12.93 61.32
N ASN A 499 -88.95 14.11 61.95
CA ASN A 499 -88.24 15.30 61.47
C ASN A 499 -86.71 15.11 61.52
N ALA A 500 -86.18 14.56 62.62
CA ALA A 500 -84.76 14.26 62.74
C ALA A 500 -84.29 13.21 61.71
N ALA A 501 -85.08 12.17 61.46
CA ALA A 501 -84.81 11.18 60.44
C ALA A 501 -84.76 11.82 59.04
N LYS A 502 -85.68 12.75 58.73
CA LYS A 502 -85.70 13.49 57.47
C LYS A 502 -84.47 14.39 57.29
N ASP A 503 -84.04 15.07 58.35
CA ASP A 503 -82.83 15.90 58.34
C ASP A 503 -81.56 15.05 58.13
N ILE A 504 -81.44 13.90 58.82
CA ILE A 504 -80.34 12.95 58.61
C ILE A 504 -80.37 12.39 57.19
N LYS A 505 -81.54 12.04 56.66
CA LYS A 505 -81.70 11.56 55.28
C LYS A 505 -81.19 12.59 54.27
N ALA A 506 -81.51 13.87 54.46
CA ALA A 506 -81.02 14.95 53.61
C ALA A 506 -79.48 15.07 53.68
N LEU A 507 -78.89 14.97 54.88
CA LEU A 507 -77.43 14.99 55.06
C LEU A 507 -76.74 13.78 54.41
N ILE A 508 -77.31 12.58 54.54
CA ILE A 508 -76.77 11.36 53.94
C ILE A 508 -76.85 11.40 52.42
N ASN A 509 -77.94 11.90 51.84
CA ASN A 509 -78.05 12.09 50.40
C ASN A 509 -76.99 13.07 49.89
N LYS A 510 -76.80 14.21 50.57
CA LYS A 510 -75.76 15.19 50.22
C LYS A 510 -74.35 14.60 50.32
N SER A 511 -74.08 13.79 51.35
CA SER A 511 -72.82 13.07 51.49
C SER A 511 -72.62 12.05 50.36
N GLY A 512 -73.69 11.33 49.97
CA GLY A 512 -73.66 10.39 48.85
C GLY A 512 -73.31 11.08 47.52
N GLU A 513 -73.94 12.22 47.22
CA GLU A 513 -73.60 13.04 46.04
C GLU A 513 -72.14 13.51 46.06
N ALA A 514 -71.63 13.95 47.21
CA ALA A 514 -70.24 14.37 47.36
C ALA A 514 -69.25 13.20 47.18
N VAL A 515 -69.57 12.02 47.70
CA VAL A 515 -68.76 10.80 47.52
C VAL A 515 -68.77 10.36 46.06
N ALA A 516 -69.92 10.36 45.38
CA ALA A 516 -70.02 10.02 43.96
C ALA A 516 -69.19 10.98 43.08
N GLY A 517 -69.24 12.28 43.38
CA GLY A 517 -68.37 13.27 42.74
C GLY A 517 -66.89 13.02 43.00
N GLY A 518 -66.53 12.65 44.24
CA GLY A 518 -65.18 12.25 44.63
C GLY A 518 -64.67 11.02 43.87
N VAL A 519 -65.47 9.97 43.77
CA VAL A 519 -65.15 8.76 42.99
C VAL A 519 -64.87 9.12 41.53
N SER A 520 -65.70 9.97 40.92
CA SER A 520 -65.50 10.41 39.52
C SER A 520 -64.15 11.12 39.33
N LEU A 521 -63.79 12.04 40.23
CA LEU A 521 -62.51 12.77 40.16
C LEU A 521 -61.30 11.85 40.35
N VAL A 522 -61.38 10.90 41.29
CA VAL A 522 -60.31 9.93 41.53
C VAL A 522 -60.17 8.98 40.34
N GLN A 523 -61.27 8.58 39.70
CA GLN A 523 -61.24 7.76 38.51
C GLN A 523 -60.65 8.49 37.29
N GLN A 524 -60.98 9.77 37.10
CA GLN A 524 -60.32 10.62 36.10
C GLN A 524 -58.81 10.73 36.36
N THR A 525 -58.41 10.85 37.63
CA THR A 525 -56.99 10.86 38.03
C THR A 525 -56.30 9.54 37.66
N GLY A 526 -56.97 8.39 37.89
CA GLY A 526 -56.45 7.08 37.50
C GLY A 526 -56.25 6.92 35.99
N SER A 527 -57.20 7.39 35.18
CA SER A 527 -57.07 7.41 33.73
C SER A 527 -55.89 8.29 33.27
N ALA A 528 -55.72 9.48 33.84
CA ALA A 528 -54.60 10.37 33.53
C ALA A 528 -53.24 9.74 33.88
N LEU A 529 -53.13 9.05 35.03
CA LEU A 529 -51.92 8.32 35.40
C LEU A 529 -51.61 7.17 34.42
N THR A 530 -52.64 6.49 33.92
CA THR A 530 -52.47 5.42 32.90
C THR A 530 -51.91 5.99 31.60
N GLU A 531 -52.42 7.14 31.16
CA GLU A 531 -51.91 7.85 29.98
C GLU A 531 -50.44 8.29 30.18
N ILE A 532 -50.11 8.88 31.34
CA ILE A 532 -48.73 9.24 31.69
C ILE A 532 -47.82 8.01 31.67
N SER A 533 -48.28 6.87 32.20
CA SER A 533 -47.50 5.62 32.19
C SER A 533 -47.19 5.16 30.76
N SER A 534 -48.16 5.29 29.84
CA SER A 534 -47.96 4.96 28.43
C SER A 534 -46.95 5.92 27.77
N GLN A 535 -47.07 7.23 28.00
CA GLN A 535 -46.14 8.22 27.47
C GLN A 535 -44.71 8.01 28.00
N VAL A 536 -44.53 7.71 29.28
CA VAL A 536 -43.22 7.41 29.88
C VAL A 536 -42.61 6.15 29.24
N ALA A 537 -43.41 5.14 28.92
CA ALA A 537 -42.92 3.95 28.22
C ALA A 537 -42.40 4.29 26.81
N VAL A 538 -43.11 5.12 26.06
CA VAL A 538 -42.66 5.60 24.73
C VAL A 538 -41.38 6.44 24.83
N ILE A 539 -41.30 7.33 25.83
CA ILE A 539 -40.08 8.12 26.09
C ILE A 539 -38.89 7.19 26.36
N ASN A 540 -39.07 6.15 27.16
CA ASN A 540 -38.01 5.18 27.46
C ASN A 540 -37.53 4.44 26.19
N ASP A 541 -38.44 4.07 25.29
CA ASP A 541 -38.10 3.42 24.02
C ASP A 541 -37.30 4.35 23.08
N HIS A 542 -37.70 5.61 22.98
CA HIS A 542 -36.94 6.62 22.23
C HIS A 542 -35.54 6.85 22.81
N ILE A 543 -35.40 6.92 24.14
CA ILE A 543 -34.11 7.09 24.79
C ILE A 543 -33.21 5.87 24.52
N SER A 544 -33.76 4.65 24.59
CA SER A 544 -33.03 3.43 24.25
C SER A 544 -32.52 3.46 22.81
N SER A 545 -33.35 3.93 21.87
CA SER A 545 -32.97 4.09 20.46
C SER A 545 -31.86 5.13 20.28
N ILE A 546 -31.92 6.26 21.00
CA ILE A 546 -30.87 7.29 21.00
C ILE A 546 -29.55 6.74 21.56
N ALA A 547 -29.59 5.98 22.66
CA ALA A 547 -28.41 5.38 23.27
C ALA A 547 -27.73 4.37 22.32
N SER A 548 -28.51 3.52 21.65
CA SER A 548 -28.00 2.60 20.63
C SER A 548 -27.37 3.34 19.45
N ALA A 549 -28.07 4.34 18.90
CA ALA A 549 -27.54 5.16 17.79
C ALA A 549 -26.25 5.91 18.18
N ALA A 550 -26.16 6.43 19.41
CA ALA A 550 -24.96 7.10 19.90
C ALA A 550 -23.77 6.14 20.05
N ARG A 551 -24.01 4.87 20.46
CA ARG A 551 -22.97 3.83 20.49
C ARG A 551 -22.48 3.47 19.09
N GLU A 552 -23.40 3.30 18.12
CA GLU A 552 -23.04 3.07 16.72
C GLU A 552 -22.23 4.23 16.14
N GLN A 553 -22.67 5.48 16.37
CA GLN A 553 -21.92 6.67 15.96
C GLN A 553 -20.53 6.73 16.60
N SER A 554 -20.38 6.36 17.88
CA SER A 554 -19.07 6.31 18.52
C SER A 554 -18.14 5.28 17.87
N THR A 555 -18.66 4.12 17.46
CA THR A 555 -17.88 3.12 16.74
C THR A 555 -17.45 3.64 15.37
N ALA A 556 -18.39 4.21 14.61
CA ALA A 556 -18.09 4.80 13.30
C ALA A 556 -17.06 5.94 13.39
N LEU A 557 -17.15 6.80 14.42
CA LEU A 557 -16.17 7.87 14.63
C LEU A 557 -14.78 7.34 14.97
N ASN A 558 -14.67 6.22 15.68
CA ASN A 558 -13.37 5.58 15.92
C ASN A 558 -12.74 5.05 14.61
N GLU A 559 -13.53 4.49 13.72
CA GLU A 559 -13.06 4.06 12.38
C GLU A 559 -12.63 5.25 11.51
N ILE A 560 -13.41 6.34 11.53
CA ILE A 560 -13.05 7.58 10.85
C ILE A 560 -11.75 8.14 11.42
N ASN A 561 -11.57 8.14 12.75
CA ASN A 561 -10.34 8.60 13.38
C ASN A 561 -9.12 7.75 12.93
N GLY A 562 -9.28 6.44 12.81
CA GLY A 562 -8.26 5.56 12.24
C GLY A 562 -7.92 5.91 10.78
N SER A 563 -8.93 6.27 9.98
CA SER A 563 -8.74 6.69 8.59
C SER A 563 -8.02 8.04 8.47
N VAL A 564 -8.33 8.99 9.36
CA VAL A 564 -7.64 10.30 9.42
C VAL A 564 -6.18 10.13 9.80
N ASN A 565 -5.87 9.28 10.79
CA ASN A 565 -4.48 8.93 11.12
C ASN A 565 -3.73 8.32 9.91
N HIS A 566 -4.41 7.52 9.11
CA HIS A 566 -3.81 6.95 7.90
C HIS A 566 -3.56 8.01 6.82
N MET A 567 -4.50 8.95 6.65
CA MET A 567 -4.32 10.10 5.75
C MET A 567 -3.20 11.05 6.23
N ASP A 568 -3.01 11.22 7.54
CA ASP A 568 -1.87 11.96 8.10
C ASP A 568 -0.53 11.32 7.71
N GLN A 569 -0.40 10.00 7.93
CA GLN A 569 0.79 9.25 7.53
C GLN A 569 1.08 9.37 6.03
N PHE A 570 0.05 9.30 5.17
CA PHE A 570 0.24 9.52 3.74
C PHE A 570 0.64 10.95 3.41
N THR A 571 0.09 11.94 4.12
CA THR A 571 0.43 13.35 3.92
C THR A 571 1.89 13.61 4.29
N GLN A 572 2.37 13.06 5.40
CA GLN A 572 3.79 13.11 5.79
C GLN A 572 4.69 12.41 4.78
N LYS A 573 4.29 11.22 4.28
CA LYS A 573 5.04 10.52 3.24
C LYS A 573 5.09 11.31 1.93
N ASN A 574 3.99 11.98 1.55
CA ASN A 574 3.96 12.87 0.41
C ASN A 574 4.91 14.05 0.59
N ALA A 575 4.97 14.64 1.79
CA ALA A 575 5.92 15.71 2.09
C ALA A 575 7.38 15.23 1.91
N ALA A 576 7.72 14.06 2.46
CA ALA A 576 9.05 13.47 2.28
C ALA A 576 9.37 13.17 0.81
N MET A 577 8.40 12.63 0.05
CA MET A 577 8.58 12.38 -1.39
C MET A 577 8.75 13.67 -2.19
N VAL A 578 8.07 14.75 -1.80
CA VAL A 578 8.20 16.07 -2.42
C VAL A 578 9.59 16.66 -2.16
N GLU A 579 10.11 16.54 -0.95
CA GLU A 579 11.49 16.95 -0.62
C GLU A 579 12.52 16.15 -1.45
N GLU A 580 12.36 14.83 -1.53
CA GLU A 580 13.23 13.96 -2.33
C GLU A 580 13.16 14.31 -3.82
N ALA A 581 11.94 14.47 -4.37
CA ALA A 581 11.74 14.85 -5.76
C ALA A 581 12.39 16.21 -6.06
N THR A 582 12.21 17.19 -5.18
CA THR A 582 12.85 18.51 -5.31
C THR A 582 14.37 18.38 -5.39
N ALA A 583 14.97 17.57 -4.50
CA ALA A 583 16.41 17.33 -4.49
C ALA A 583 16.92 16.60 -5.75
N VAL A 584 16.14 15.65 -6.29
CA VAL A 584 16.46 14.96 -7.56
C VAL A 584 16.37 15.93 -8.74
N THR A 585 15.32 16.74 -8.82
CA THR A 585 15.14 17.73 -9.88
C THR A 585 16.25 18.77 -9.89
N HIS A 586 16.69 19.23 -8.71
CA HIS A 586 17.85 20.14 -8.60
C HIS A 586 19.13 19.50 -9.15
N ARG A 587 19.43 18.26 -8.73
CA ARG A 587 20.61 17.52 -9.22
C ARG A 587 20.56 17.28 -10.73
N LEU A 588 19.37 17.00 -11.28
CA LEU A 588 19.18 16.82 -12.72
C LEU A 588 19.43 18.13 -13.48
N ALA A 589 18.88 19.25 -12.99
CA ALA A 589 19.09 20.57 -13.57
C ALA A 589 20.58 20.98 -13.54
N ASP A 590 21.29 20.69 -12.44
CA ASP A 590 22.72 20.96 -12.32
C ASP A 590 23.55 20.07 -13.27
N SER A 591 23.17 18.79 -13.40
CA SER A 591 23.83 17.86 -14.33
C SER A 591 23.63 18.27 -15.78
N ALA A 592 22.43 18.72 -16.15
CA ALA A 592 22.12 19.23 -17.48
C ALA A 592 22.91 20.52 -17.78
N ARG A 593 22.95 21.48 -16.83
CA ARG A 593 23.77 22.69 -16.98
C ARG A 593 25.26 22.37 -17.16
N ASN A 594 25.79 21.43 -16.38
CA ASN A 594 27.20 21.03 -16.50
C ASN A 594 27.49 20.36 -17.85
N LEU A 595 26.64 19.43 -18.30
CA LEU A 595 26.77 18.80 -19.61
C LEU A 595 26.66 19.83 -20.74
N GLY A 596 25.73 20.78 -20.62
CA GLY A 596 25.57 21.89 -21.56
C GLY A 596 26.84 22.75 -21.63
N GLY A 597 27.46 23.04 -20.48
CA GLY A 597 28.74 23.73 -20.39
C GLY A 597 29.90 22.97 -21.04
N LEU A 598 29.97 21.64 -20.85
CA LEU A 598 30.97 20.79 -21.50
C LEU A 598 30.81 20.76 -23.02
N VAL A 599 29.57 20.64 -23.51
CA VAL A 599 29.27 20.63 -24.94
C VAL A 599 29.47 22.01 -25.57
N ALA A 600 29.25 23.10 -24.82
CA ALA A 600 29.47 24.47 -25.27
C ALA A 600 30.95 24.82 -25.55
N GLN A 601 31.89 24.01 -25.05
CA GLN A 601 33.31 24.14 -25.40
C GLN A 601 33.58 23.81 -26.87
N PHE A 602 32.69 23.04 -27.51
CA PHE A 602 32.81 22.69 -28.91
C PHE A 602 31.99 23.64 -29.79
N ARG A 603 32.64 24.26 -30.78
CA ARG A 603 31.98 25.04 -31.82
C ARG A 603 31.44 24.10 -32.89
N VAL A 604 30.12 24.09 -33.01
CA VAL A 604 29.39 23.17 -33.91
C VAL A 604 28.78 23.98 -35.06
N ALA A 605 28.93 23.50 -36.30
CA ALA A 605 28.41 24.19 -37.47
C ALA A 605 26.87 24.10 -37.45
N GLY A 606 26.19 25.25 -37.42
CA GLY A 606 24.73 25.34 -37.25
C GLY A 606 24.25 26.06 -35.99
N GLY A 607 25.13 26.83 -35.32
CA GLY A 607 24.79 27.68 -34.16
C GLY A 607 23.98 28.95 -34.47
N ALA A 608 23.56 29.19 -35.71
CA ALA A 608 22.52 30.18 -35.98
C ALA A 608 21.18 29.51 -35.74
N VAL A 609 20.65 29.70 -34.54
CA VAL A 609 19.26 29.44 -34.21
C VAL A 609 18.41 30.19 -35.23
N SER A 610 17.93 29.48 -36.25
CA SER A 610 16.71 29.87 -36.94
C SER A 610 15.62 29.84 -35.88
N SER A 611 15.32 31.01 -35.31
CA SER A 611 14.19 31.29 -34.44
C SER A 611 12.87 31.23 -35.24
N ASN A 612 12.70 30.20 -36.06
CA ASN A 612 11.55 30.06 -36.94
C ASN A 612 11.13 28.59 -37.01
N ARG A 613 10.43 28.17 -35.95
CA ARG A 613 9.05 27.63 -36.03
C ARG A 613 8.72 27.02 -34.68
N ALA A 614 8.16 27.84 -33.80
CA ALA A 614 7.32 27.33 -32.74
C ALA A 614 6.22 26.47 -33.40
N PRO A 615 5.98 25.23 -32.97
CA PRO A 615 4.71 24.59 -33.25
C PRO A 615 3.66 25.42 -32.51
N THR A 616 2.76 26.03 -33.29
CA THR A 616 1.49 26.58 -32.82
C THR A 616 0.85 25.59 -31.83
N PRO A 617 0.63 25.96 -30.56
CA PRO A 617 -0.37 25.30 -29.74
C PRO A 617 -1.71 25.55 -30.43
N SER A 618 -2.38 24.45 -30.80
CA SER A 618 -3.80 24.50 -31.15
C SER A 618 -4.55 25.24 -30.05
N HIS A 619 -5.39 26.19 -30.43
CA HIS A 619 -6.29 26.93 -29.55
C HIS A 619 -7.08 25.98 -28.63
N ALA A 620 -6.68 25.91 -27.37
CA ALA A 620 -7.62 25.98 -26.27
C ALA A 620 -7.77 27.46 -25.90
N ALA A 621 -9.02 27.91 -25.74
CA ALA A 621 -9.42 29.30 -25.58
C ALA A 621 -8.65 30.06 -24.49
N PRO A 622 -8.39 31.36 -24.66
CA PRO A 622 -7.69 32.15 -23.65
C PRO A 622 -8.60 32.41 -22.43
N ALA A 623 -8.11 32.04 -21.26
CA ALA A 623 -8.50 32.67 -20.00
C ALA A 623 -7.90 34.08 -19.95
N PRO A 624 -8.67 35.13 -19.57
CA PRO A 624 -8.22 36.50 -19.63
C PRO A 624 -7.20 36.82 -18.53
N THR A 625 -6.15 37.54 -18.92
CA THR A 625 -5.16 38.15 -18.01
C THR A 625 -5.76 39.30 -17.22
N ALA A 626 -5.40 39.35 -15.94
CA ALA A 626 -5.80 40.37 -14.99
C ALA A 626 -5.31 41.77 -15.40
N ARG A 627 -6.24 42.72 -15.51
CA ARG A 627 -5.99 44.17 -15.42
C ARG A 627 -6.00 44.60 -13.93
N PRO A 628 -5.31 45.70 -13.59
CA PRO A 628 -5.19 46.16 -12.20
C PRO A 628 -6.53 46.63 -11.64
N ALA A 629 -6.69 46.45 -10.33
CA ALA A 629 -7.91 46.62 -9.55
C ALA A 629 -8.64 47.96 -9.83
N ALA A 630 -9.82 47.86 -10.44
CA ALA A 630 -10.85 48.90 -10.40
C ALA A 630 -11.88 48.54 -9.32
N ARG A 631 -12.29 49.54 -8.54
CA ARG A 631 -13.26 49.47 -7.43
C ARG A 631 -14.52 48.68 -7.81
N PRO A 632 -15.09 47.87 -6.88
CA PRO A 632 -16.29 47.10 -7.17
C PRO A 632 -17.50 48.02 -7.40
N ALA A 633 -18.13 47.87 -8.56
CA ALA A 633 -19.43 48.45 -8.87
C ALA A 633 -20.56 47.61 -8.25
N ALA A 634 -21.60 48.28 -7.76
CA ALA A 634 -22.74 47.67 -7.09
C ALA A 634 -23.50 46.69 -8.02
N ALA A 635 -23.91 45.55 -7.45
CA ALA A 635 -24.60 44.46 -8.13
C ALA A 635 -25.97 44.89 -8.69
N GLN A 636 -26.24 44.54 -9.96
CA GLN A 636 -27.56 44.67 -10.57
C GLN A 636 -28.43 43.42 -10.28
N ALA A 637 -29.74 43.66 -10.17
CA ALA A 637 -30.74 42.85 -9.49
C ALA A 637 -31.15 41.50 -10.13
N GLU A 638 -30.40 40.95 -11.10
CA GLU A 638 -30.82 39.75 -11.85
C GLU A 638 -29.90 38.53 -11.78
N THR A 639 -28.93 38.49 -10.86
CA THR A 639 -28.11 37.28 -10.65
C THR A 639 -28.64 36.44 -9.49
N ARG A 640 -29.30 35.31 -9.79
CA ARG A 640 -29.67 34.30 -8.78
C ARG A 640 -28.44 33.45 -8.43
N PRO A 641 -28.16 33.21 -7.13
CA PRO A 641 -27.05 32.38 -6.71
C PRO A 641 -27.33 30.89 -7.01
N VAL A 642 -26.35 30.21 -7.61
CA VAL A 642 -26.35 28.76 -7.78
C VAL A 642 -25.66 28.12 -6.58
N ALA A 643 -26.28 27.10 -5.99
CA ALA A 643 -25.76 26.42 -4.81
C ALA A 643 -24.47 25.64 -5.11
N SER A 644 -23.47 25.78 -4.23
CA SER A 644 -22.19 25.06 -4.28
C SER A 644 -22.37 23.54 -4.26
N PRO A 645 -21.52 22.76 -4.97
CA PRO A 645 -21.56 21.29 -5.02
C PRO A 645 -21.60 20.61 -3.65
N ALA A 646 -20.90 21.15 -2.65
CA ALA A 646 -20.88 20.62 -1.28
C ALA A 646 -22.28 20.63 -0.62
N ARG A 647 -23.07 21.69 -0.83
CA ARG A 647 -24.45 21.78 -0.30
C ARG A 647 -25.43 20.85 -1.04
N ARG A 648 -25.17 20.54 -2.32
CA ARG A 648 -25.95 19.53 -3.06
C ARG A 648 -25.71 18.12 -2.53
N MET A 649 -24.48 17.81 -2.13
CA MET A 649 -24.13 16.50 -1.58
C MET A 649 -24.77 16.28 -0.20
N VAL A 650 -24.72 17.29 0.68
CA VAL A 650 -25.40 17.27 1.99
C VAL A 650 -26.93 17.14 1.84
N GLY A 651 -27.53 17.81 0.85
CA GLY A 651 -28.97 17.70 0.57
C GLY A 651 -29.39 16.32 0.03
N ASN A 652 -28.53 15.65 -0.73
CA ASN A 652 -28.79 14.30 -1.24
C ASN A 652 -28.64 13.24 -0.14
N LEU A 653 -27.69 13.41 0.79
CA LEU A 653 -27.53 12.55 1.96
C LEU A 653 -28.72 12.71 2.92
N ALA A 654 -29.19 13.93 3.16
CA ALA A 654 -30.38 14.17 3.99
C ALA A 654 -31.65 13.51 3.42
N LYS A 655 -31.78 13.41 2.09
CA LYS A 655 -32.88 12.70 1.41
C LYS A 655 -32.77 11.17 1.47
N ALA A 656 -31.56 10.63 1.56
CA ALA A 656 -31.33 9.19 1.68
C ALA A 656 -31.64 8.66 3.09
N PHE A 657 -31.52 9.50 4.12
CA PHE A 657 -31.73 9.10 5.52
C PHE A 657 -33.04 9.61 6.14
N GLY A 658 -33.75 10.54 5.50
CA GLY A 658 -34.99 11.12 6.03
C GLY A 658 -36.23 10.72 5.22
N GLY A 659 -36.74 9.50 5.40
CA GLY A 659 -37.97 9.05 4.76
C GLY A 659 -38.44 7.67 5.21
N GLY A 660 -39.13 7.62 6.35
CA GLY A 660 -39.79 6.41 6.85
C GLY A 660 -41.05 6.04 6.05
N SER A 661 -41.09 4.76 5.66
CA SER A 661 -42.24 3.86 5.47
C SER A 661 -43.32 4.16 4.42
N THR A 662 -43.26 3.42 3.30
CA THR A 662 -44.41 2.64 2.77
C THR A 662 -43.95 1.41 1.98
N ALA A 663 -44.43 0.25 2.45
CA ALA A 663 -44.84 -0.95 1.70
C ALA A 663 -43.85 -1.76 0.82
N ALA A 664 -43.64 -2.98 1.31
CA ALA A 664 -43.43 -4.26 0.61
C ALA A 664 -43.73 -4.33 -0.90
N ALA A 665 -42.79 -4.91 -1.65
CA ALA A 665 -43.05 -5.93 -2.67
C ALA A 665 -41.75 -6.72 -2.96
N ALA A 666 -41.90 -8.03 -3.10
CA ALA A 666 -40.84 -9.00 -3.32
C ALA A 666 -40.20 -8.92 -4.72
N SER A 667 -38.92 -9.26 -4.82
CA SER A 667 -38.39 -10.14 -5.87
C SER A 667 -37.02 -10.68 -5.46
N GLN A 668 -36.93 -11.99 -5.31
CA GLN A 668 -35.70 -12.75 -5.48
C GLN A 668 -35.11 -12.42 -6.86
N ASP A 669 -33.81 -12.15 -6.96
CA ASP A 669 -32.96 -12.69 -8.02
C ASP A 669 -31.47 -12.40 -7.77
N ASN A 670 -30.76 -13.49 -7.51
CA ASN A 670 -29.53 -13.94 -8.15
C ASN A 670 -28.46 -12.91 -8.60
N TRP A 671 -27.26 -13.01 -8.00
CA TRP A 671 -26.01 -12.51 -8.59
C TRP A 671 -24.88 -13.52 -8.34
N GLU A 672 -24.86 -14.55 -9.19
CA GLU A 672 -23.61 -15.08 -9.74
C GLU A 672 -23.15 -14.13 -10.87
N GLU A 673 -21.83 -14.04 -11.09
CA GLU A 673 -21.11 -13.22 -12.09
C GLU A 673 -21.07 -11.70 -11.86
N PHE A 674 -19.97 -11.19 -11.28
CA PHE A 674 -18.89 -10.49 -12.02
C PHE A 674 -17.65 -10.24 -11.16
#